data_AF-A0A542Y425-F1
#
_entry.id   AF-A0A542Y425-F1
#
_cell.length_a   1.000
_cell.length_b   1.000
_cell.length_c   1.000
_cell.angle_alpha   90.00
_cell.angle_beta   90.00
_cell.angle_gamma   90.00
#
_symmetry.space_group_name_H-M   'P 1'
#
loop_
_entity.id
_entity.type
_entity.pdbx_description
1 polymer ?
#
loop_
_entity_poly.entity_id
_entity_poly.type
_entity_poly.pdbx_seq_one_letter_code
_entity_poly.pdbx_strand_id
1 'polypeptide(L)'
;MELITSSPIVHGAAKSRSRAIGALLTVSAMLFGTALLSTPAHAVDTVTVDTVDDLRAAFNDATTDTTVTLGAAFPDELPTTVTLSNSADVAIVVDGAGKTLQAPPTGRHLSMTVGGSGSAVLSNLSLEPRSGATNGGLEVSLEGTAQAEVSALTISGLGQRAFGIGGSGSGHLLVEDVTLQGNSAGYASALGYGRGNADATTTMNNISVLENNGLSGGGYSGGAMLIGAGSRGAVTIQNSLFRDNSFVDGGSQPRGGAIAVHNSHVQLTLDNDLFEGNSTYSSTSPANADGGAVSVFNPNTTATGSLVVTNSTFARNTAQDDGAAIFVEGQNSSSSRPFTTNLTVKNSTFADNVSGGETSDTGGAIQASLRVDVNISNSTFFGNTKASGRGGVDFGVHTTFNSGGFQRPIGELSNNVFTRSNSVAGVFGSSFTCTGGVSCKVPTGQEDAHATGVFGSVNPSVGANGTAVIAGDSRAGSESKPVPTLAIVPPLTGSTPTASRIVTDDTGLAADQRGVAYRAAGPQDAGSFTMDYVRFDAATNGGSWSGLTPQLPGAQGTFVGDAAATNGWFEVAAPGASVPAPITDPTPPAGHTFVGWFDSATGGQAITAPIAAAAQTVYAQFQPNDYVVTFDPDNGEATSTETVAHGGTATEPTPPVKDGFTFTGWTLDGAPYDFATQVESDLTLVATWEEAEVPNHTVTFDPDNGEATSTVTVADGAAVEKPSADPVKDGFTFTGWMLDDAAYDFTAPVKGDLLLVAGWEEVEVPLHTVTFDPANGSATTAIQVADGDPVGEPADPIRDGFTFEGWTLNGSPYAFTTPVTADITLVATWAEIPVVTYTVTFDPDNGGDTFSQQVIAGETAARPGADPTREGYVFTGWTLNGAAYDFATAVSADITLIAGWELAPVGDHTVTFDPQNGETAFTVTVPHGGSAAKPADPIRDGYSFTGWTLSGAPYDFASAVVSDITLVAGWEAEAVVTHTVRFDPANGASVTQVKVAHGGTVARPADPVREGFTFTGWTRLGAAYDFATPVTADVTLVAGWSAIVAPPVHPPKPPTIESTGGDALLPAALAAALLLGLGAVAVVRARRLTLRG
;
A
#
# COMPACT_ATOMS: atom_id res chain seq x y z
N MET A 1 -23.91 67.40 -12.42
CA MET A 1 -22.55 67.95 -12.61
C MET A 1 -21.68 66.74 -12.92
N GLU A 2 -21.47 66.37 -14.19
CA GLU A 2 -20.76 67.10 -15.26
C GLU A 2 -19.25 66.85 -15.23
N LEU A 3 -18.54 66.66 -16.34
CA LEU A 3 -18.89 66.19 -17.71
C LEU A 3 -17.56 65.86 -18.44
N ILE A 4 -17.60 65.51 -19.75
CA ILE A 4 -16.45 65.47 -20.70
C ILE A 4 -15.47 64.28 -20.46
N THR A 5 -15.38 63.18 -21.24
CA THR A 5 -15.13 62.93 -22.71
C THR A 5 -13.68 63.20 -23.16
N SER A 6 -12.98 62.38 -23.97
CA SER A 6 -13.30 61.10 -24.66
C SER A 6 -12.10 60.51 -25.44
N SER A 7 -11.96 59.17 -25.48
CA SER A 7 -11.67 58.28 -26.65
C SER A 7 -10.46 58.52 -27.60
N PRO A 8 -10.03 57.56 -28.49
CA PRO A 8 -10.26 56.10 -28.58
C PRO A 8 -8.95 55.27 -28.91
N ILE A 9 -9.13 53.99 -29.32
CA ILE A 9 -8.29 53.15 -30.23
C ILE A 9 -7.30 52.09 -29.64
N VAL A 10 -7.78 50.82 -29.65
CA VAL A 10 -7.21 49.56 -30.21
C VAL A 10 -5.74 49.12 -29.93
N HIS A 11 -5.62 47.92 -29.31
CA HIS A 11 -4.52 46.92 -29.27
C HIS A 11 -3.13 47.28 -28.66
N GLY A 12 -2.69 46.42 -27.74
CA GLY A 12 -1.36 46.36 -27.10
C GLY A 12 -1.37 45.30 -25.98
N ALA A 13 -0.27 44.56 -25.79
CA ALA A 13 -0.28 43.33 -24.97
C ALA A 13 0.35 43.48 -23.56
N ALA A 14 -0.08 42.58 -22.67
CA ALA A 14 0.60 42.06 -21.47
C ALA A 14 1.37 43.00 -20.52
N LYS A 15 0.86 43.18 -19.28
CA LYS A 15 1.40 42.48 -18.08
C LYS A 15 0.57 42.72 -16.81
N SER A 16 0.68 41.75 -15.89
CA SER A 16 0.36 41.76 -14.45
C SER A 16 -0.84 42.58 -13.92
N ARG A 17 -1.88 41.85 -13.49
CA ARG A 17 -2.13 41.62 -12.04
C ARG A 17 -3.09 40.45 -11.83
N SER A 18 -2.76 39.57 -10.90
CA SER A 18 -3.49 38.34 -10.60
C SER A 18 -4.88 38.63 -10.03
N ARG A 19 -5.91 38.04 -10.64
CA ARG A 19 -7.20 37.79 -9.99
C ARG A 19 -7.20 36.36 -9.48
N ALA A 20 -7.24 36.17 -8.17
CA ALA A 20 -7.56 34.87 -7.60
C ALA A 20 -9.07 34.60 -7.80
N ILE A 21 -9.38 33.60 -8.62
CA ILE A 21 -10.69 32.94 -8.68
C ILE A 21 -10.37 31.45 -8.64
N GLY A 22 -10.84 30.74 -7.62
CA GLY A 22 -10.60 29.30 -7.47
C GLY A 22 -11.23 28.72 -6.20
N ALA A 23 -11.55 27.42 -6.27
CA ALA A 23 -11.92 26.54 -5.16
C ALA A 23 -13.06 27.02 -4.23
N LEU A 24 -14.30 26.82 -4.67
CA LEU A 24 -15.38 26.46 -3.74
C LEU A 24 -15.23 24.95 -3.44
N LEU A 25 -14.54 24.58 -2.35
CA LEU A 25 -14.33 23.17 -1.98
C LEU A 25 -14.58 22.93 -0.48
N THR A 26 -15.48 21.98 -0.21
CA THR A 26 -15.65 21.18 1.03
C THR A 26 -14.92 21.64 2.30
N VAL A 27 -15.60 22.42 3.14
CA VAL A 27 -15.34 22.46 4.59
C VAL A 27 -16.41 21.60 5.26
N SER A 28 -16.09 20.33 5.50
CA SER A 28 -16.94 19.37 6.21
C SER A 28 -16.20 18.59 7.31
N ALA A 29 -15.05 19.09 7.77
CA ALA A 29 -14.56 18.74 9.10
C ALA A 29 -15.42 19.51 10.11
N MET A 30 -16.45 18.86 10.68
CA MET A 30 -17.36 19.52 11.60
C MET A 30 -16.69 19.78 12.96
N LEU A 31 -16.66 21.06 13.35
CA LEU A 31 -16.37 21.49 14.71
C LEU A 31 -17.47 20.99 15.65
N PHE A 32 -17.33 19.77 16.20
CA PHE A 32 -18.24 19.25 17.23
C PHE A 32 -17.72 19.49 18.66
N GLY A 33 -16.47 19.14 18.97
CA GLY A 33 -15.86 19.35 20.29
C GLY A 33 -15.77 20.81 20.76
N THR A 34 -16.02 21.79 19.88
CA THR A 34 -16.13 23.22 20.24
C THR A 34 -17.56 23.78 20.18
N ALA A 35 -18.53 23.00 19.71
CA ALA A 35 -19.95 23.41 19.65
C ALA A 35 -20.72 23.06 20.94
N LEU A 36 -20.28 22.05 21.69
CA LEU A 36 -20.91 21.57 22.93
C LEU A 36 -20.90 22.60 24.10
N LEU A 37 -20.11 23.67 24.00
CA LEU A 37 -19.85 24.64 25.08
C LEU A 37 -20.36 26.06 24.73
N SER A 38 -21.56 26.17 24.13
CA SER A 38 -22.19 27.46 23.78
C SER A 38 -23.42 27.82 24.64
N THR A 39 -23.43 27.41 25.90
CA THR A 39 -24.38 27.82 26.96
C THR A 39 -23.84 29.04 27.75
N PRO A 40 -24.70 29.77 28.49
CA PRO A 40 -24.24 30.94 29.26
C PRO A 40 -23.25 30.54 30.37
N ALA A 41 -22.32 31.42 30.73
CA ALA A 41 -21.28 31.11 31.72
C ALA A 41 -21.85 30.88 33.13
N HIS A 42 -22.07 29.62 33.49
CA HIS A 42 -22.24 29.17 34.87
C HIS A 42 -20.88 29.19 35.59
N ALA A 43 -20.90 29.07 36.92
CA ALA A 43 -19.68 28.77 37.66
C ALA A 43 -19.29 27.32 37.39
N VAL A 44 -18.03 27.08 37.03
CA VAL A 44 -17.49 25.73 36.85
C VAL A 44 -16.89 25.26 38.17
N ASP A 45 -17.47 24.23 38.75
CA ASP A 45 -16.89 23.51 39.88
C ASP A 45 -15.89 22.46 39.34
N THR A 46 -14.76 22.28 40.02
CA THR A 46 -13.77 21.25 39.66
C THR A 46 -13.39 20.43 40.88
N VAL A 47 -13.51 19.11 40.77
CA VAL A 47 -13.35 18.16 41.88
C VAL A 47 -12.55 16.92 41.46
N THR A 48 -11.70 16.45 42.36
CA THR A 48 -11.04 15.15 42.24
C THR A 48 -11.73 14.17 43.19
N VAL A 49 -12.12 12.99 42.69
CA VAL A 49 -12.92 12.02 43.45
C VAL A 49 -12.17 10.70 43.65
N ASP A 50 -11.98 10.31 44.92
CA ASP A 50 -11.26 9.07 45.29
C ASP A 50 -12.21 7.90 45.64
N THR A 51 -13.53 8.08 45.56
CA THR A 51 -14.49 6.98 45.72
C THR A 51 -15.63 7.01 44.69
N VAL A 52 -16.26 5.86 44.49
CA VAL A 52 -17.43 5.70 43.61
C VAL A 52 -18.63 6.51 44.10
N ASP A 53 -18.79 6.70 45.41
CA ASP A 53 -19.90 7.48 45.96
C ASP A 53 -19.65 8.99 45.86
N ASP A 54 -18.39 9.45 45.92
CA ASP A 54 -18.03 10.83 45.61
C ASP A 54 -18.27 11.15 44.12
N LEU A 55 -17.91 10.23 43.21
CA LEU A 55 -18.22 10.35 41.78
C LEU A 55 -19.74 10.39 41.52
N ARG A 56 -20.52 9.54 42.19
CA ARG A 56 -21.99 9.55 42.11
C ARG A 56 -22.56 10.89 42.58
N ALA A 57 -22.09 11.44 43.70
CA ALA A 57 -22.55 12.74 44.19
C ALA A 57 -22.16 13.87 43.22
N ALA A 58 -20.90 13.91 42.79
CA ALA A 58 -20.37 14.93 41.88
C ALA A 58 -21.07 14.96 40.51
N PHE A 59 -21.59 13.83 40.02
CA PHE A 59 -22.38 13.77 38.79
C PHE A 59 -23.88 13.98 39.03
N ASN A 60 -24.48 13.25 39.97
CA ASN A 60 -25.94 13.15 40.08
C ASN A 60 -26.57 14.37 40.77
N ASP A 61 -25.85 15.01 41.69
CA ASP A 61 -26.33 16.16 42.46
C ASP A 61 -25.83 17.50 41.87
N ALA A 62 -25.14 17.48 40.73
CA ALA A 62 -24.62 18.67 40.07
C ALA A 62 -25.74 19.65 39.65
N THR A 63 -25.59 20.91 40.03
CA THR A 63 -26.50 22.03 39.73
C THR A 63 -25.79 23.24 39.09
N THR A 64 -24.51 23.04 38.76
CA THR A 64 -23.53 23.92 38.14
C THR A 64 -22.70 23.11 37.16
N ASP A 65 -22.03 23.76 36.21
CA ASP A 65 -21.12 23.06 35.31
C ASP A 65 -19.99 22.43 36.14
N THR A 66 -19.68 21.16 35.92
CA THR A 66 -18.84 20.38 36.85
C THR A 66 -17.81 19.53 36.11
N THR A 67 -16.53 19.72 36.43
CA THR A 67 -15.44 18.85 35.97
C THR A 67 -14.98 17.93 37.08
N VAL A 68 -15.08 16.62 36.85
CA VAL A 68 -14.71 15.54 37.76
C VAL A 68 -13.50 14.81 37.19
N THR A 69 -12.42 14.71 37.96
CA THR A 69 -11.26 13.85 37.62
C THR A 69 -11.20 12.68 38.61
N LEU A 70 -11.00 11.45 38.14
CA LEU A 70 -10.81 10.31 39.02
C LEU A 70 -9.46 10.42 39.74
N GLY A 71 -9.50 10.46 41.08
CA GLY A 71 -8.33 10.57 41.93
C GLY A 71 -7.51 9.28 41.97
N ALA A 72 -6.26 9.40 42.42
CA ALA A 72 -5.32 8.28 42.43
C ALA A 72 -5.80 7.09 43.30
N ALA A 73 -6.61 7.34 44.34
CA ALA A 73 -7.16 6.31 45.21
C ALA A 73 -8.56 5.82 44.77
N PHE A 74 -9.14 6.35 43.68
CA PHE A 74 -10.37 5.83 43.09
C PHE A 74 -10.20 4.33 42.76
N PRO A 75 -11.12 3.45 43.15
CA PRO A 75 -10.90 2.00 43.09
C PRO A 75 -10.94 1.47 41.66
N ASP A 76 -9.85 0.81 41.26
CA ASP A 76 -9.75 0.13 39.97
C ASP A 76 -10.71 -1.09 39.93
N GLU A 77 -10.80 -1.87 41.03
CA GLU A 77 -11.85 -2.89 41.19
C GLU A 77 -13.18 -2.26 41.66
N LEU A 78 -14.13 -2.03 40.74
CA LEU A 78 -15.45 -1.47 41.05
C LEU A 78 -16.26 -2.40 42.01
N PRO A 79 -16.92 -1.90 43.06
CA PRO A 79 -17.70 -2.74 43.98
C PRO A 79 -19.10 -3.07 43.44
N THR A 80 -19.69 -2.16 42.67
CA THR A 80 -21.03 -2.23 42.06
C THR A 80 -21.05 -1.39 40.78
N THR A 81 -22.08 -1.51 39.95
CA THR A 81 -22.27 -0.61 38.79
C THR A 81 -22.32 0.86 39.20
N VAL A 82 -21.54 1.70 38.53
CA VAL A 82 -21.52 3.15 38.70
C VAL A 82 -22.67 3.75 37.91
N THR A 83 -23.83 3.92 38.57
CA THR A 83 -24.97 4.64 37.99
C THR A 83 -24.77 6.14 38.11
N LEU A 84 -24.61 6.80 36.95
CA LEU A 84 -24.52 8.25 36.79
C LEU A 84 -25.82 8.71 36.12
N SER A 85 -26.52 9.69 36.69
CA SER A 85 -27.83 10.12 36.20
C SER A 85 -28.08 11.58 36.59
N ASN A 86 -28.09 12.47 35.60
CA ASN A 86 -28.42 13.89 35.80
C ASN A 86 -29.44 14.35 34.73
N SER A 87 -30.32 15.27 35.09
CA SER A 87 -31.36 15.85 34.22
C SER A 87 -31.52 17.38 34.38
N ALA A 88 -30.54 18.02 35.01
CA ALA A 88 -30.40 19.47 35.07
C ALA A 88 -29.78 20.03 33.77
N ASP A 89 -29.92 21.33 33.58
CA ASP A 89 -29.44 22.07 32.41
C ASP A 89 -28.00 22.55 32.65
N VAL A 90 -27.06 21.60 32.73
CA VAL A 90 -25.64 21.81 33.09
C VAL A 90 -24.72 20.95 32.23
N ALA A 91 -23.44 21.34 32.13
CA ALA A 91 -22.38 20.56 31.49
C ALA A 91 -21.53 19.81 32.53
N ILE A 92 -21.39 18.48 32.38
CA ILE A 92 -20.59 17.64 33.29
C ILE A 92 -19.48 16.94 32.51
N VAL A 93 -18.24 17.04 32.96
CA VAL A 93 -17.08 16.32 32.38
C VAL A 93 -16.55 15.32 33.40
N VAL A 94 -16.40 14.05 33.01
CA VAL A 94 -15.77 13.00 33.81
C VAL A 94 -14.52 12.50 33.10
N ASP A 95 -13.37 12.97 33.58
CA ASP A 95 -12.05 12.52 33.15
C ASP A 95 -11.59 11.32 33.99
N GLY A 96 -11.44 10.16 33.33
CA GLY A 96 -10.96 8.92 33.92
C GLY A 96 -9.49 8.91 34.31
N ALA A 97 -8.72 9.95 33.94
CA ALA A 97 -7.29 10.08 34.20
C ALA A 97 -6.43 8.88 33.70
N GLY A 98 -6.93 8.15 32.70
CA GLY A 98 -6.27 6.97 32.13
C GLY A 98 -6.43 5.68 32.96
N LYS A 99 -7.37 5.63 33.91
CA LYS A 99 -7.58 4.43 34.75
C LYS A 99 -8.16 3.24 33.96
N THR A 100 -7.59 2.07 34.22
CA THR A 100 -8.26 0.78 33.99
C THR A 100 -9.22 0.51 35.15
N LEU A 101 -10.49 0.31 34.84
CA LEU A 101 -11.52 -0.14 35.79
C LEU A 101 -11.88 -1.60 35.48
N GLN A 102 -11.82 -2.46 36.49
CA GLN A 102 -12.28 -3.85 36.42
C GLN A 102 -13.74 -3.97 36.85
N ALA A 103 -14.51 -4.67 36.03
CA ALA A 103 -15.95 -4.88 36.19
C ALA A 103 -16.33 -5.33 37.62
N PRO A 104 -17.47 -4.89 38.18
CA PRO A 104 -17.94 -5.34 39.50
C PRO A 104 -18.31 -6.84 39.50
N PRO A 105 -18.47 -7.49 40.66
CA PRO A 105 -18.79 -8.93 40.72
C PRO A 105 -20.07 -9.34 39.98
N THR A 106 -21.02 -8.42 39.79
CA THR A 106 -22.18 -8.57 38.91
C THR A 106 -22.58 -7.23 38.28
N GLY A 107 -23.11 -7.27 37.05
CA GLY A 107 -23.72 -6.14 36.37
C GLY A 107 -22.86 -5.58 35.23
N ARG A 108 -22.54 -4.28 35.30
CA ARG A 108 -21.65 -3.59 34.36
C ARG A 108 -20.79 -2.54 35.05
N HIS A 109 -19.82 -1.95 34.36
CA HIS A 109 -18.97 -0.91 34.91
C HIS A 109 -19.77 0.37 35.20
N LEU A 110 -20.25 1.04 34.15
CA LEU A 110 -20.93 2.34 34.23
C LEU A 110 -22.30 2.29 33.53
N SER A 111 -23.24 3.08 34.05
CA SER A 111 -24.54 3.31 33.44
C SER A 111 -24.85 4.81 33.54
N MET A 112 -24.67 5.55 32.45
CA MET A 112 -24.87 6.99 32.37
C MET A 112 -26.23 7.33 31.76
N THR A 113 -26.98 8.22 32.41
CA THR A 113 -28.21 8.82 31.87
C THR A 113 -28.10 10.34 31.91
N VAL A 114 -28.31 10.99 30.77
CA VAL A 114 -28.32 12.46 30.64
C VAL A 114 -29.69 12.90 30.15
N GLY A 115 -30.35 13.81 30.86
CA GLY A 115 -31.72 14.25 30.56
C GLY A 115 -31.87 15.76 30.42
N GLY A 116 -33.01 16.18 29.86
CA GLY A 116 -33.34 17.60 29.68
C GLY A 116 -32.59 18.20 28.48
N SER A 117 -31.75 19.19 28.74
CA SER A 117 -30.92 19.88 27.75
C SER A 117 -29.43 20.00 28.15
N GLY A 118 -29.05 19.45 29.31
CA GLY A 118 -27.65 19.38 29.75
C GLY A 118 -26.78 18.45 28.90
N SER A 119 -25.48 18.45 29.19
CA SER A 119 -24.46 17.68 28.49
C SER A 119 -23.57 16.88 29.45
N ALA A 120 -23.08 15.71 29.01
CA ALA A 120 -22.10 14.93 29.75
C ALA A 120 -20.97 14.37 28.86
N VAL A 121 -19.72 14.52 29.29
CA VAL A 121 -18.54 13.91 28.68
C VAL A 121 -18.01 12.82 29.62
N LEU A 122 -17.69 11.64 29.08
CA LEU A 122 -16.98 10.57 29.81
C LEU A 122 -15.76 10.16 28.99
N SER A 123 -14.55 10.33 29.54
CA SER A 123 -13.32 10.11 28.79
C SER A 123 -12.18 9.44 29.55
N ASN A 124 -11.13 9.03 28.83
CA ASN A 124 -9.85 8.52 29.37
C ASN A 124 -9.98 7.31 30.32
N LEU A 125 -10.67 6.25 29.89
CA LEU A 125 -10.84 5.00 30.67
C LEU A 125 -10.55 3.74 29.85
N SER A 126 -10.01 2.71 30.52
CA SER A 126 -10.12 1.31 30.08
C SER A 126 -11.15 0.57 30.93
N LEU A 127 -12.00 -0.26 30.32
CA LEU A 127 -13.02 -1.08 30.98
C LEU A 127 -12.76 -2.57 30.67
N GLU A 128 -12.48 -3.35 31.71
CA GLU A 128 -11.89 -4.70 31.61
C GLU A 128 -12.64 -5.74 32.47
N PRO A 129 -12.61 -7.04 32.10
CA PRO A 129 -13.31 -8.08 32.85
C PRO A 129 -12.61 -8.35 34.18
N ARG A 130 -13.39 -8.65 35.23
CA ARG A 130 -12.85 -9.31 36.43
C ARG A 130 -12.87 -10.81 36.22
N SER A 131 -11.83 -11.51 36.69
CA SER A 131 -11.72 -12.96 36.60
C SER A 131 -12.99 -13.67 37.10
N GLY A 132 -13.56 -14.52 36.25
CA GLY A 132 -14.78 -15.29 36.54
C GLY A 132 -16.12 -14.54 36.39
N ALA A 133 -16.14 -13.28 35.93
CA ALA A 133 -17.36 -12.46 35.91
C ALA A 133 -17.79 -12.01 34.50
N THR A 134 -18.98 -12.45 34.07
CA THR A 134 -19.57 -12.16 32.75
C THR A 134 -20.37 -10.85 32.76
N ASN A 135 -19.66 -9.72 32.84
CA ASN A 135 -20.23 -8.38 32.98
C ASN A 135 -20.31 -7.59 31.66
N GLY A 136 -21.09 -6.51 31.68
CA GLY A 136 -21.10 -5.48 30.64
C GLY A 136 -20.13 -4.31 30.91
N GLY A 137 -19.93 -3.47 29.90
CA GLY A 137 -19.08 -2.28 29.99
C GLY A 137 -19.88 -1.04 30.38
N LEU A 138 -20.14 -0.19 29.39
CA LEU A 138 -20.85 1.09 29.51
C LEU A 138 -22.31 0.95 29.02
N GLU A 139 -23.24 1.65 29.64
CA GLU A 139 -24.52 2.05 29.01
C GLU A 139 -24.59 3.59 29.00
N VAL A 140 -25.04 4.18 27.90
CA VAL A 140 -25.40 5.61 27.82
C VAL A 140 -26.85 5.74 27.37
N SER A 141 -27.63 6.54 28.08
CA SER A 141 -29.02 6.86 27.77
C SER A 141 -29.27 8.37 27.70
N LEU A 142 -29.87 8.84 26.61
CA LEU A 142 -30.20 10.26 26.40
C LEU A 142 -31.71 10.52 26.46
N GLU A 143 -32.15 11.42 27.33
CA GLU A 143 -33.56 11.80 27.48
C GLU A 143 -33.80 13.25 27.05
N GLY A 144 -34.91 13.49 26.32
CA GLY A 144 -35.26 14.82 25.82
C GLY A 144 -34.33 15.29 24.69
N THR A 145 -33.53 16.31 24.95
CA THR A 145 -32.59 16.94 24.00
C THR A 145 -31.13 16.90 24.47
N ALA A 146 -30.86 16.16 25.55
CA ALA A 146 -29.54 16.05 26.16
C ALA A 146 -28.43 15.64 25.17
N GLN A 147 -27.21 16.09 25.45
CA GLN A 147 -26.02 15.79 24.67
C GLN A 147 -25.09 14.86 25.47
N ALA A 148 -24.36 13.98 24.81
CA ALA A 148 -23.25 13.27 25.44
C ALA A 148 -22.07 13.03 24.50
N GLU A 149 -20.90 12.86 25.10
CA GLU A 149 -19.66 12.45 24.47
C GLU A 149 -19.05 11.27 25.25
N VAL A 150 -18.56 10.27 24.52
CA VAL A 150 -17.74 9.18 25.06
C VAL A 150 -16.46 9.15 24.23
N SER A 151 -15.35 9.61 24.81
CA SER A 151 -14.12 9.88 24.05
C SER A 151 -12.87 9.25 24.68
N ALA A 152 -11.92 8.77 23.88
CA ALA A 152 -10.70 8.13 24.35
C ALA A 152 -10.94 6.97 25.35
N LEU A 153 -11.83 6.03 24.97
CA LEU A 153 -12.17 4.84 25.78
C LEU A 153 -11.67 3.54 25.15
N THR A 154 -11.25 2.60 26.00
CA THR A 154 -10.96 1.22 25.59
C THR A 154 -11.86 0.26 26.36
N ILE A 155 -12.54 -0.66 25.68
CA ILE A 155 -13.49 -1.60 26.30
C ILE A 155 -13.19 -2.99 25.72
N SER A 156 -12.64 -3.88 26.55
CA SER A 156 -12.06 -5.14 26.06
C SER A 156 -12.51 -6.38 26.83
N GLY A 157 -12.59 -7.52 26.13
CA GLY A 157 -12.75 -8.85 26.73
C GLY A 157 -14.06 -9.11 27.52
N LEU A 158 -15.10 -8.29 27.34
CA LEU A 158 -16.32 -8.40 28.16
C LEU A 158 -17.29 -9.48 27.64
N GLY A 159 -17.90 -10.22 28.58
CA GLY A 159 -18.77 -11.38 28.30
C GLY A 159 -20.27 -11.05 28.09
N GLN A 160 -20.61 -9.77 28.00
CA GLN A 160 -21.96 -9.23 27.74
C GLN A 160 -21.84 -8.02 26.80
N ARG A 161 -22.92 -7.24 26.65
CA ARG A 161 -22.88 -5.94 25.96
C ARG A 161 -21.78 -5.05 26.56
N ALA A 162 -20.75 -4.79 25.77
CA ALA A 162 -19.62 -3.93 26.08
C ALA A 162 -20.03 -2.44 26.07
N PHE A 163 -20.86 -2.04 25.10
CA PHE A 163 -21.40 -0.68 25.02
C PHE A 163 -22.88 -0.72 24.62
N GLY A 164 -23.77 -0.16 25.43
CA GLY A 164 -25.17 0.05 25.08
C GLY A 164 -25.52 1.53 24.94
N ILE A 165 -26.33 1.84 23.92
CA ILE A 165 -26.80 3.16 23.57
C ILE A 165 -28.33 3.13 23.56
N GLY A 166 -28.95 3.92 24.42
CA GLY A 166 -30.39 4.00 24.63
C GLY A 166 -30.85 5.43 24.94
N GLY A 167 -32.04 5.56 25.52
CA GLY A 167 -32.65 6.84 25.85
C GLY A 167 -34.12 6.97 25.43
N SER A 168 -34.65 8.19 25.52
CA SER A 168 -35.95 8.58 24.97
C SER A 168 -35.98 10.07 24.61
N GLY A 169 -35.68 10.38 23.35
CA GLY A 169 -35.66 11.75 22.83
C GLY A 169 -34.76 11.91 21.60
N SER A 170 -34.56 13.18 21.22
CA SER A 170 -33.78 13.63 20.06
C SER A 170 -32.44 14.23 20.46
N GLY A 171 -31.75 13.60 21.42
CA GLY A 171 -30.40 13.99 21.86
C GLY A 171 -29.31 13.65 20.83
N HIS A 172 -28.08 14.10 21.09
CA HIS A 172 -26.89 13.75 20.30
C HIS A 172 -25.87 12.99 21.16
N LEU A 173 -25.36 11.88 20.65
CA LEU A 173 -24.22 11.16 21.22
C LEU A 173 -23.03 11.22 20.25
N LEU A 174 -21.89 11.75 20.71
CA LEU A 174 -20.59 11.58 20.07
C LEU A 174 -19.85 10.39 20.70
N VAL A 175 -19.25 9.55 19.88
CA VAL A 175 -18.29 8.51 20.28
C VAL A 175 -17.02 8.74 19.47
N GLU A 176 -15.89 8.99 20.12
CA GLU A 176 -14.67 9.48 19.44
C GLU A 176 -13.39 8.82 19.98
N ASP A 177 -12.54 8.27 19.10
CA ASP A 177 -11.33 7.52 19.46
C ASP A 177 -11.63 6.43 20.52
N VAL A 178 -12.50 5.47 20.17
CA VAL A 178 -12.95 4.39 21.06
C VAL A 178 -12.63 3.01 20.50
N THR A 179 -11.92 2.20 21.27
CA THR A 179 -11.58 0.80 20.93
C THR A 179 -12.48 -0.18 21.68
N LEU A 180 -13.13 -1.07 20.92
CA LEU A 180 -13.97 -2.19 21.36
C LEU A 180 -13.33 -3.48 20.84
N GLN A 181 -12.61 -4.21 21.70
CA GLN A 181 -11.80 -5.37 21.26
C GLN A 181 -12.09 -6.69 22.01
N GLY A 182 -12.23 -7.79 21.27
CA GLY A 182 -12.37 -9.15 21.82
C GLY A 182 -13.62 -9.39 22.67
N ASN A 183 -14.61 -8.49 22.65
CA ASN A 183 -15.81 -8.64 23.47
C ASN A 183 -16.71 -9.75 22.92
N SER A 184 -17.21 -10.61 23.81
CA SER A 184 -17.94 -11.83 23.46
C SER A 184 -19.35 -11.79 24.06
N ALA A 185 -20.33 -11.32 23.27
CA ALA A 185 -21.67 -11.09 23.76
C ALA A 185 -22.50 -12.38 23.83
N GLY A 186 -22.75 -12.87 25.05
CA GLY A 186 -23.69 -13.97 25.32
C GLY A 186 -25.18 -13.61 25.13
N TYR A 187 -25.49 -12.37 24.74
CA TYR A 187 -26.79 -11.99 24.21
C TYR A 187 -26.68 -10.83 23.23
N ALA A 188 -27.10 -11.07 21.99
CA ALA A 188 -27.13 -10.13 20.87
C ALA A 188 -25.75 -9.71 20.31
N SER A 189 -25.05 -8.74 20.93
CA SER A 189 -23.91 -8.05 20.28
C SER A 189 -23.04 -7.28 21.29
N ALA A 190 -21.78 -6.96 20.94
CA ALA A 190 -20.89 -6.17 21.80
C ALA A 190 -21.37 -4.72 21.98
N LEU A 191 -21.68 -4.02 20.88
CA LEU A 191 -22.32 -2.70 20.84
C LEU A 191 -23.82 -2.84 20.53
N GLY A 192 -24.70 -2.16 21.26
CA GLY A 192 -26.15 -2.21 21.03
C GLY A 192 -26.80 -0.83 20.95
N TYR A 193 -27.66 -0.63 19.95
CA TYR A 193 -28.45 0.59 19.77
C TYR A 193 -29.95 0.28 19.94
N GLY A 194 -30.58 0.88 20.96
CA GLY A 194 -31.76 0.33 21.63
C GLY A 194 -33.15 0.84 21.19
N ARG A 195 -34.19 0.13 21.68
CA ARG A 195 -35.62 0.47 21.53
C ARG A 195 -36.02 1.63 22.46
N GLY A 196 -35.63 2.85 22.11
CA GLY A 196 -36.04 4.06 22.85
C GLY A 196 -35.70 5.36 22.15
N ASN A 197 -34.63 5.36 21.35
CA ASN A 197 -34.09 6.51 20.62
C ASN A 197 -35.06 6.98 19.51
N ALA A 198 -36.09 7.73 19.91
CA ALA A 198 -37.04 8.39 19.05
C ALA A 198 -36.40 9.69 18.51
N ASP A 199 -35.72 9.55 17.39
CA ASP A 199 -35.18 10.64 16.57
C ASP A 199 -33.89 11.28 17.14
N ALA A 200 -33.14 10.52 17.94
CA ALA A 200 -31.78 10.85 18.38
C ALA A 200 -30.77 10.83 17.22
N THR A 201 -29.59 11.42 17.45
CA THR A 201 -28.45 11.38 16.54
C THR A 201 -27.26 10.74 17.24
N THR A 202 -26.48 9.94 16.51
CA THR A 202 -25.25 9.35 17.04
C THR A 202 -24.17 9.37 15.98
N THR A 203 -23.03 9.96 16.32
CA THR A 203 -21.84 10.02 15.48
C THR A 203 -20.75 9.18 16.14
N MET A 204 -20.20 8.21 15.40
CA MET A 204 -19.05 7.41 15.81
C MET A 204 -17.89 7.77 14.88
N ASN A 205 -16.84 8.36 15.43
CA ASN A 205 -15.66 8.83 14.71
C ASN A 205 -14.41 8.12 15.26
N ASN A 206 -13.51 7.69 14.39
CA ASN A 206 -12.27 7.00 14.77
C ASN A 206 -12.52 5.82 15.74
N ILE A 207 -13.55 4.99 15.53
CA ILE A 207 -13.77 3.83 16.42
C ILE A 207 -13.11 2.58 15.83
N SER A 208 -12.48 1.79 16.70
CA SER A 208 -11.88 0.49 16.34
C SER A 208 -12.65 -0.64 16.99
N VAL A 209 -13.23 -1.48 16.15
CA VAL A 209 -14.14 -2.55 16.52
C VAL A 209 -13.50 -3.85 16.03
N LEU A 210 -12.82 -4.53 16.94
CA LEU A 210 -11.84 -5.57 16.63
C LEU A 210 -12.24 -6.91 17.26
N GLU A 211 -12.33 -7.99 16.47
CA GLU A 211 -12.42 -9.37 16.98
C GLU A 211 -13.61 -9.62 17.95
N ASN A 212 -14.67 -8.82 17.85
CA ASN A 212 -15.85 -8.97 18.72
C ASN A 212 -16.76 -10.10 18.20
N ASN A 213 -17.25 -10.93 19.10
CA ASN A 213 -17.93 -12.17 18.78
C ASN A 213 -19.36 -12.21 19.34
N GLY A 214 -20.35 -12.31 18.46
CA GLY A 214 -21.72 -12.64 18.86
C GLY A 214 -21.88 -14.15 18.98
N LEU A 215 -21.98 -14.66 20.21
CA LEU A 215 -21.93 -16.10 20.50
C LEU A 215 -23.29 -16.73 20.82
N SER A 216 -24.30 -15.94 21.19
CA SER A 216 -25.68 -16.43 21.36
C SER A 216 -26.72 -15.31 21.32
N GLY A 217 -27.91 -15.61 20.80
CA GLY A 217 -28.97 -14.64 20.60
C GLY A 217 -30.32 -15.27 20.26
N GLY A 218 -31.39 -14.65 20.73
CA GLY A 218 -32.77 -15.04 20.43
C GLY A 218 -33.24 -14.50 19.08
N GLY A 219 -32.68 -15.01 17.98
CA GLY A 219 -32.97 -14.54 16.62
C GLY A 219 -32.11 -13.35 16.18
N TYR A 220 -32.51 -12.72 15.06
CA TYR A 220 -31.73 -11.77 14.27
C TYR A 220 -30.87 -10.79 15.10
N SER A 221 -29.57 -11.09 15.15
CA SER A 221 -28.51 -10.39 15.87
C SER A 221 -27.23 -10.46 15.04
N GLY A 222 -26.30 -9.52 15.28
CA GLY A 222 -25.01 -9.42 14.60
C GLY A 222 -23.84 -9.28 15.57
N GLY A 223 -22.61 -9.52 15.09
CA GLY A 223 -21.43 -9.80 15.91
C GLY A 223 -21.02 -8.64 16.80
N ALA A 224 -20.41 -7.62 16.18
CA ALA A 224 -20.03 -6.43 16.93
C ALA A 224 -21.23 -5.54 17.27
N MET A 225 -22.03 -5.10 16.30
CA MET A 225 -23.07 -4.09 16.48
C MET A 225 -24.48 -4.58 16.11
N LEU A 226 -25.46 -4.27 16.96
CA LEU A 226 -26.89 -4.46 16.66
C LEU A 226 -27.68 -3.16 16.78
N ILE A 227 -28.28 -2.71 15.68
CA ILE A 227 -29.33 -1.68 15.65
C ILE A 227 -30.70 -2.37 15.73
N GLY A 228 -31.36 -2.19 16.87
CA GLY A 228 -32.56 -2.93 17.24
C GLY A 228 -33.83 -2.57 16.45
N ALA A 229 -34.77 -3.52 16.49
CA ALA A 229 -36.08 -3.39 15.84
C ALA A 229 -36.92 -2.26 16.45
N GLY A 230 -37.39 -1.34 15.62
CA GLY A 230 -38.15 -0.16 16.03
C GLY A 230 -37.33 1.03 16.54
N SER A 231 -35.99 0.93 16.62
CA SER A 231 -35.11 2.09 16.85
C SER A 231 -35.25 3.13 15.74
N ARG A 232 -34.95 4.40 16.04
CA ARG A 232 -35.09 5.55 15.12
C ARG A 232 -33.87 6.46 15.22
N GLY A 233 -33.91 7.59 14.52
CA GLY A 233 -32.80 8.53 14.45
C GLY A 233 -31.85 8.28 13.29
N ALA A 234 -30.68 8.91 13.36
CA ALA A 234 -29.58 8.72 12.43
C ALA A 234 -28.33 8.25 13.18
N VAL A 235 -27.63 7.29 12.58
CA VAL A 235 -26.33 6.81 13.06
C VAL A 235 -25.33 7.03 11.93
N THR A 236 -24.34 7.90 12.17
CA THR A 236 -23.19 8.06 11.29
C THR A 236 -22.01 7.35 11.95
N ILE A 237 -21.39 6.44 11.21
CA ILE A 237 -20.08 5.87 11.53
C ILE A 237 -19.14 6.42 10.46
N GLN A 238 -17.96 6.87 10.88
CA GLN A 238 -16.98 7.44 9.97
C GLN A 238 -15.55 7.23 10.45
N ASN A 239 -14.61 7.17 9.51
CA ASN A 239 -13.17 6.97 9.77
C ASN A 239 -12.92 5.77 10.71
N SER A 240 -13.71 4.70 10.61
CA SER A 240 -13.76 3.63 11.63
C SER A 240 -13.39 2.25 11.09
N LEU A 241 -12.74 1.46 11.94
CA LEU A 241 -12.19 0.15 11.62
C LEU A 241 -13.07 -0.96 12.21
N PHE A 242 -13.60 -1.82 11.36
CA PHE A 242 -14.29 -3.06 11.74
C PHE A 242 -13.46 -4.23 11.22
N ARG A 243 -12.65 -4.83 12.11
CA ARG A 243 -11.74 -5.94 11.75
C ARG A 243 -12.12 -7.24 12.44
N ASP A 244 -12.20 -8.32 11.65
CA ASP A 244 -12.31 -9.72 12.09
C ASP A 244 -13.43 -9.99 13.12
N ASN A 245 -14.49 -9.17 13.13
CA ASN A 245 -15.65 -9.39 13.99
C ASN A 245 -16.49 -10.54 13.45
N SER A 246 -17.04 -11.37 14.34
CA SER A 246 -17.80 -12.54 13.94
C SER A 246 -19.18 -12.64 14.60
N PHE A 247 -20.13 -13.23 13.88
CA PHE A 247 -21.35 -13.76 14.47
C PHE A 247 -21.41 -15.27 14.22
N VAL A 248 -21.34 -16.07 15.29
CA VAL A 248 -21.11 -17.52 15.24
C VAL A 248 -22.18 -18.23 16.04
N ASP A 249 -22.90 -19.15 15.39
CA ASP A 249 -23.90 -20.07 15.99
C ASP A 249 -25.06 -19.39 16.78
N GLY A 250 -25.22 -18.07 16.64
CA GLY A 250 -26.21 -17.27 17.36
C GLY A 250 -27.66 -17.42 16.88
N GLY A 251 -28.30 -18.53 17.23
CA GLY A 251 -29.72 -18.75 16.98
C GLY A 251 -30.06 -19.09 15.52
N SER A 252 -31.31 -18.89 15.12
CA SER A 252 -31.83 -19.46 13.86
C SER A 252 -31.55 -18.65 12.59
N GLN A 253 -31.20 -17.36 12.70
CA GLN A 253 -30.96 -16.46 11.56
C GLN A 253 -29.81 -15.50 11.90
N PRO A 254 -28.56 -15.98 11.80
CA PRO A 254 -27.33 -15.24 12.17
C PRO A 254 -26.96 -14.23 11.09
N ARG A 255 -26.77 -12.94 11.40
CA ARG A 255 -26.56 -11.92 10.35
C ARG A 255 -25.70 -10.73 10.75
N GLY A 256 -24.79 -10.29 9.88
CA GLY A 256 -23.98 -9.08 10.12
C GLY A 256 -22.83 -9.30 11.11
N GLY A 257 -21.70 -9.85 10.66
CA GLY A 257 -20.53 -10.08 11.51
C GLY A 257 -19.99 -8.81 12.18
N ALA A 258 -19.98 -7.69 11.44
CA ALA A 258 -19.71 -6.37 11.99
C ALA A 258 -21.01 -5.67 12.46
N ILE A 259 -22.00 -5.46 11.58
CA ILE A 259 -23.18 -4.64 11.88
C ILE A 259 -24.47 -5.32 11.39
N ALA A 260 -25.42 -5.50 12.31
CA ALA A 260 -26.80 -5.88 11.99
C ALA A 260 -27.78 -4.73 12.25
N VAL A 261 -28.58 -4.38 11.25
CA VAL A 261 -29.76 -3.51 11.37
C VAL A 261 -31.00 -4.35 11.15
N HIS A 262 -31.76 -4.60 12.21
CA HIS A 262 -32.92 -5.50 12.16
C HIS A 262 -34.21 -4.73 12.41
N ASN A 263 -35.13 -4.71 11.44
CA ASN A 263 -36.50 -4.18 11.55
C ASN A 263 -36.57 -2.74 12.12
N SER A 264 -35.64 -1.88 11.71
CA SER A 264 -35.40 -0.55 12.28
C SER A 264 -35.93 0.58 11.39
N HIS A 265 -35.92 1.81 11.91
CA HIS A 265 -36.11 3.05 11.14
C HIS A 265 -34.82 3.85 10.98
N VAL A 266 -33.74 3.48 11.68
CA VAL A 266 -32.46 4.20 11.66
C VAL A 266 -31.93 4.35 10.24
N GLN A 267 -31.53 5.58 9.88
CA GLN A 267 -30.70 5.81 8.71
C GLN A 267 -29.24 5.61 9.14
N LEU A 268 -28.56 4.61 8.57
CA LEU A 268 -27.15 4.30 8.85
C LEU A 268 -26.29 4.86 7.73
N THR A 269 -25.31 5.69 8.07
CA THR A 269 -24.26 6.18 7.18
C THR A 269 -22.93 5.59 7.61
N LEU A 270 -22.17 5.09 6.64
CA LEU A 270 -20.79 4.62 6.77
C LEU A 270 -19.93 5.47 5.82
N ASP A 271 -18.94 6.21 6.31
CA ASP A 271 -18.09 7.09 5.48
C ASP A 271 -16.60 6.99 5.86
N ASN A 272 -15.73 6.68 4.90
CA ASN A 272 -14.28 6.54 5.14
C ASN A 272 -13.91 5.36 6.06
N ASP A 273 -14.73 4.30 6.08
CA ASP A 273 -14.59 3.14 6.97
C ASP A 273 -13.86 1.96 6.31
N LEU A 274 -13.26 1.08 7.13
CA LEU A 274 -12.67 -0.19 6.71
C LEU A 274 -13.37 -1.38 7.37
N PHE A 275 -14.02 -2.20 6.56
CA PHE A 275 -14.58 -3.49 6.95
C PHE A 275 -13.69 -4.62 6.43
N GLU A 276 -12.85 -5.16 7.30
CA GLU A 276 -11.84 -6.18 6.96
C GLU A 276 -12.10 -7.52 7.67
N GLY A 277 -12.20 -8.61 6.92
CA GLY A 277 -12.20 -9.98 7.48
C GLY A 277 -13.43 -10.40 8.31
N ASN A 278 -14.43 -9.53 8.47
CA ASN A 278 -15.62 -9.81 9.28
C ASN A 278 -16.42 -10.99 8.71
N SER A 279 -17.07 -11.77 9.59
CA SER A 279 -17.69 -13.04 9.20
C SER A 279 -19.03 -13.35 9.88
N THR A 280 -19.89 -14.06 9.14
CA THR A 280 -21.16 -14.60 9.65
C THR A 280 -21.19 -16.12 9.40
N TYR A 281 -21.39 -16.90 10.48
CA TYR A 281 -21.31 -18.36 10.48
C TYR A 281 -22.39 -19.03 11.34
N SER A 282 -22.83 -20.21 10.93
CA SER A 282 -23.72 -21.10 11.66
C SER A 282 -23.48 -22.57 11.33
N SER A 283 -23.22 -23.37 12.36
CA SER A 283 -23.23 -24.83 12.30
C SER A 283 -24.65 -25.41 12.20
N THR A 284 -25.68 -24.63 12.54
CA THR A 284 -27.08 -25.10 12.66
C THR A 284 -28.05 -24.47 11.66
N SER A 285 -27.71 -23.35 11.03
CA SER A 285 -28.54 -22.64 10.03
C SER A 285 -27.68 -21.85 9.02
N PRO A 286 -26.76 -22.50 8.29
CA PRO A 286 -25.85 -21.83 7.35
C PRO A 286 -26.59 -21.06 6.24
N ALA A 287 -27.70 -21.61 5.71
CA ALA A 287 -28.56 -20.97 4.70
C ALA A 287 -29.46 -19.83 5.27
N ASN A 288 -28.94 -19.08 6.25
CA ASN A 288 -29.44 -17.81 6.78
C ASN A 288 -28.27 -16.92 7.29
N ALA A 289 -27.01 -17.34 7.07
CA ALA A 289 -25.80 -16.74 7.64
C ALA A 289 -25.28 -15.61 6.74
N ASP A 290 -26.05 -14.52 6.71
CA ASP A 290 -25.98 -13.47 5.69
C ASP A 290 -25.26 -12.20 6.19
N GLY A 291 -24.69 -11.41 5.27
CA GLY A 291 -24.03 -10.15 5.61
C GLY A 291 -22.74 -10.40 6.39
N GLY A 292 -21.64 -10.72 5.73
CA GLY A 292 -20.37 -11.04 6.42
C GLY A 292 -19.84 -9.86 7.23
N ALA A 293 -19.90 -8.64 6.68
CA ALA A 293 -19.74 -7.41 7.45
C ALA A 293 -21.09 -6.82 7.88
N VAL A 294 -21.91 -6.35 6.93
CA VAL A 294 -23.12 -5.57 7.21
C VAL A 294 -24.38 -6.29 6.73
N SER A 295 -25.43 -6.32 7.57
CA SER A 295 -26.75 -6.83 7.22
C SER A 295 -27.85 -5.82 7.59
N VAL A 296 -28.72 -5.49 6.65
CA VAL A 296 -29.94 -4.70 6.88
C VAL A 296 -31.17 -5.55 6.56
N PHE A 297 -31.91 -5.97 7.58
CA PHE A 297 -33.03 -6.89 7.45
C PHE A 297 -34.33 -6.28 7.97
N ASN A 298 -35.16 -5.76 7.05
CA ASN A 298 -36.38 -5.01 7.31
C ASN A 298 -37.65 -5.65 6.68
N PRO A 299 -37.95 -6.93 6.96
CA PRO A 299 -39.10 -7.63 6.35
C PRO A 299 -40.47 -7.06 6.76
N ASN A 300 -40.57 -6.34 7.89
CA ASN A 300 -41.86 -5.85 8.39
C ASN A 300 -42.36 -4.63 7.59
N THR A 301 -43.69 -4.42 7.57
CA THR A 301 -44.34 -3.39 6.73
C THR A 301 -44.26 -1.95 7.26
N THR A 302 -43.48 -1.71 8.31
CA THR A 302 -43.28 -0.39 8.95
C THR A 302 -41.82 0.05 9.01
N ALA A 303 -40.86 -0.87 8.91
CA ALA A 303 -39.43 -0.57 8.94
C ALA A 303 -39.03 0.26 7.71
N THR A 304 -38.15 1.23 7.94
CA THR A 304 -37.70 2.25 6.96
C THR A 304 -36.19 2.50 7.06
N GLY A 305 -35.47 1.64 7.80
CA GLY A 305 -34.02 1.73 7.92
C GLY A 305 -33.36 1.58 6.55
N SER A 306 -32.35 2.40 6.31
CA SER A 306 -31.62 2.49 5.04
C SER A 306 -30.12 2.57 5.32
N LEU A 307 -29.31 2.20 4.33
CA LEU A 307 -27.85 2.20 4.39
C LEU A 307 -27.29 3.14 3.33
N VAL A 308 -26.42 4.06 3.76
CA VAL A 308 -25.55 4.87 2.92
C VAL A 308 -24.11 4.45 3.20
N VAL A 309 -23.37 4.15 2.15
CA VAL A 309 -21.93 3.85 2.19
C VAL A 309 -21.23 4.80 1.24
N THR A 310 -20.23 5.53 1.72
CA THR A 310 -19.40 6.40 0.91
C THR A 310 -17.93 6.22 1.27
N ASN A 311 -17.03 6.25 0.29
CA ASN A 311 -15.58 6.27 0.54
C ASN A 311 -15.04 5.12 1.44
N SER A 312 -15.72 3.97 1.50
CA SER A 312 -15.37 2.86 2.43
C SER A 312 -14.92 1.61 1.68
N THR A 313 -14.08 0.79 2.33
CA THR A 313 -13.56 -0.46 1.76
C THR A 313 -14.04 -1.68 2.52
N PHE A 314 -14.56 -2.67 1.77
CA PHE A 314 -14.96 -3.98 2.24
C PHE A 314 -14.01 -5.03 1.65
N ALA A 315 -13.10 -5.53 2.50
CA ALA A 315 -12.04 -6.46 2.10
C ALA A 315 -12.17 -7.81 2.84
N ARG A 316 -12.13 -8.92 2.10
CA ARG A 316 -11.98 -10.29 2.65
C ARG A 316 -13.09 -10.74 3.64
N ASN A 317 -14.24 -10.07 3.67
CA ASN A 317 -15.37 -10.43 4.54
C ASN A 317 -16.08 -11.70 4.02
N THR A 318 -16.67 -12.50 4.92
CA THR A 318 -17.20 -13.84 4.59
C THR A 318 -18.61 -14.09 5.12
N ALA A 319 -19.51 -14.60 4.27
CA ALA A 319 -20.85 -15.09 4.63
C ALA A 319 -21.03 -16.54 4.13
N GLN A 320 -21.75 -17.40 4.85
CA GLN A 320 -22.02 -18.76 4.34
C GLN A 320 -23.15 -18.83 3.32
N ASP A 321 -24.02 -17.83 3.21
CA ASP A 321 -25.04 -17.78 2.16
C ASP A 321 -24.99 -16.44 1.40
N ASP A 322 -25.75 -15.42 1.83
CA ASP A 322 -25.95 -14.18 1.06
C ASP A 322 -25.08 -12.99 1.52
N GLY A 323 -24.61 -12.17 0.56
CA GLY A 323 -24.00 -10.85 0.80
C GLY A 323 -22.74 -10.83 1.68
N ALA A 324 -21.60 -11.27 1.17
CA ALA A 324 -20.33 -11.37 1.91
C ALA A 324 -19.83 -10.06 2.56
N ALA A 325 -20.03 -8.93 1.90
CA ALA A 325 -19.79 -7.60 2.47
C ALA A 325 -21.08 -6.97 2.99
N ILE A 326 -22.12 -6.90 2.15
CA ILE A 326 -23.39 -6.23 2.47
C ILE A 326 -24.58 -7.12 2.06
N PHE A 327 -25.48 -7.39 3.00
CA PHE A 327 -26.81 -7.96 2.74
C PHE A 327 -27.91 -6.93 3.05
N VAL A 328 -28.90 -6.78 2.16
CA VAL A 328 -30.08 -5.94 2.39
C VAL A 328 -31.36 -6.65 1.96
N GLU A 329 -32.31 -6.84 2.89
CA GLU A 329 -33.69 -7.24 2.57
C GLU A 329 -34.70 -6.20 3.07
N GLY A 330 -35.58 -5.72 2.19
CA GLY A 330 -36.70 -4.86 2.52
C GLY A 330 -38.00 -5.62 2.80
N GLN A 331 -39.15 -4.94 2.70
CA GLN A 331 -40.40 -5.46 3.26
C GLN A 331 -40.99 -6.66 2.50
N ASN A 332 -41.22 -7.77 3.19
CA ASN A 332 -41.78 -9.00 2.63
C ASN A 332 -43.32 -8.90 2.49
N SER A 333 -43.78 -8.07 1.54
CA SER A 333 -45.21 -7.85 1.28
C SER A 333 -45.54 -7.53 -0.19
N SER A 334 -46.79 -7.79 -0.58
CA SER A 334 -47.35 -7.57 -1.92
C SER A 334 -48.14 -6.25 -2.07
N SER A 335 -47.77 -5.21 -1.30
CA SER A 335 -48.46 -3.92 -1.32
C SER A 335 -48.07 -3.01 -2.52
N SER A 336 -48.83 -1.96 -2.76
CA SER A 336 -48.51 -0.88 -3.71
C SER A 336 -47.69 0.28 -3.09
N ARG A 337 -47.10 0.06 -1.90
CA ARG A 337 -46.31 1.09 -1.20
C ARG A 337 -44.98 1.37 -1.93
N PRO A 338 -44.43 2.60 -1.79
CA PRO A 338 -43.08 2.89 -2.28
C PRO A 338 -42.04 2.01 -1.60
N PHE A 339 -40.87 1.95 -2.24
CA PHE A 339 -39.66 1.36 -1.69
C PHE A 339 -39.25 2.19 -0.46
N THR A 340 -38.82 1.52 0.60
CA THR A 340 -38.69 2.11 1.96
C THR A 340 -37.41 1.69 2.68
N THR A 341 -36.66 0.76 2.12
CA THR A 341 -35.28 0.45 2.48
C THR A 341 -34.43 0.87 1.29
N ASN A 342 -33.57 1.87 1.49
CA ASN A 342 -32.66 2.35 0.46
C ASN A 342 -31.25 1.79 0.73
N LEU A 343 -30.54 1.44 -0.34
CA LEU A 343 -29.12 1.15 -0.33
C LEU A 343 -28.44 2.13 -1.27
N THR A 344 -27.63 3.03 -0.72
CA THR A 344 -26.76 3.93 -1.49
C THR A 344 -25.31 3.54 -1.24
N VAL A 345 -24.52 3.34 -2.29
CA VAL A 345 -23.09 3.02 -2.19
C VAL A 345 -22.32 3.89 -3.18
N LYS A 346 -21.31 4.64 -2.74
CA LYS A 346 -20.50 5.49 -3.64
C LYS A 346 -19.02 5.40 -3.32
N ASN A 347 -18.17 5.52 -4.35
CA ASN A 347 -16.72 5.63 -4.19
C ASN A 347 -16.15 4.54 -3.25
N SER A 348 -16.60 3.28 -3.37
CA SER A 348 -16.31 2.23 -2.39
C SER A 348 -15.66 1.00 -3.04
N THR A 349 -14.72 0.36 -2.34
CA THR A 349 -14.01 -0.84 -2.83
C THR A 349 -14.64 -2.10 -2.23
N PHE A 350 -14.95 -3.08 -3.07
CA PHE A 350 -15.39 -4.42 -2.67
C PHE A 350 -14.40 -5.44 -3.24
N ALA A 351 -13.53 -5.96 -2.38
CA ALA A 351 -12.42 -6.81 -2.77
C ALA A 351 -12.34 -8.13 -2.00
N ASP A 352 -12.18 -9.23 -2.74
CA ASP A 352 -11.90 -10.58 -2.22
C ASP A 352 -12.90 -11.11 -1.15
N ASN A 353 -14.13 -10.57 -1.11
CA ASN A 353 -15.18 -11.04 -0.20
C ASN A 353 -15.78 -12.38 -0.69
N VAL A 354 -16.14 -13.27 0.24
CA VAL A 354 -16.50 -14.67 -0.05
C VAL A 354 -17.92 -15.00 0.44
N SER A 355 -18.76 -15.52 -0.44
CA SER A 355 -20.15 -15.93 -0.13
C SER A 355 -20.42 -17.40 -0.46
N GLY A 356 -20.95 -18.15 0.51
CA GLY A 356 -21.14 -19.60 0.38
C GLY A 356 -22.35 -20.04 -0.46
N GLY A 357 -23.34 -19.15 -0.68
CA GLY A 357 -24.47 -19.28 -1.63
C GLY A 357 -24.91 -20.71 -2.01
N GLU A 358 -25.81 -21.32 -1.23
CA GLU A 358 -26.27 -22.72 -1.42
C GLU A 358 -27.04 -22.94 -2.75
N THR A 359 -27.39 -21.88 -3.48
CA THR A 359 -28.09 -21.94 -4.79
C THR A 359 -27.43 -21.07 -5.86
N SER A 360 -27.78 -21.30 -7.14
CA SER A 360 -27.29 -20.49 -8.28
C SER A 360 -27.67 -19.01 -8.24
N ASP A 361 -28.71 -18.68 -7.46
CA ASP A 361 -29.43 -17.41 -7.51
C ASP A 361 -29.21 -16.57 -6.23
N THR A 362 -28.19 -16.92 -5.43
CA THR A 362 -27.85 -16.41 -4.08
C THR A 362 -26.35 -16.12 -3.94
N GLY A 363 -25.91 -15.31 -2.96
CA GLY A 363 -24.52 -14.88 -2.75
C GLY A 363 -24.09 -13.60 -3.50
N GLY A 364 -22.81 -13.24 -3.39
CA GLY A 364 -22.20 -12.00 -3.91
C GLY A 364 -21.54 -11.17 -2.79
N ALA A 365 -20.75 -10.15 -3.15
CA ALA A 365 -20.22 -9.18 -2.18
C ALA A 365 -21.35 -8.30 -1.63
N ILE A 366 -22.19 -7.77 -2.51
CA ILE A 366 -23.43 -7.09 -2.15
C ILE A 366 -24.61 -7.94 -2.62
N GLN A 367 -25.60 -8.14 -1.76
CA GLN A 367 -26.89 -8.69 -2.16
C GLN A 367 -28.05 -7.83 -1.66
N ALA A 368 -28.99 -7.57 -2.57
CA ALA A 368 -30.20 -6.80 -2.28
C ALA A 368 -31.45 -7.57 -2.72
N SER A 369 -32.39 -7.78 -1.79
CA SER A 369 -33.58 -8.61 -1.96
C SER A 369 -34.84 -7.86 -1.50
N LEU A 370 -35.99 -8.08 -2.16
CA LEU A 370 -37.33 -7.58 -1.80
C LEU A 370 -37.43 -6.07 -1.43
N ARG A 371 -38.01 -5.23 -2.32
CA ARG A 371 -38.33 -3.81 -2.03
C ARG A 371 -37.17 -2.89 -1.59
N VAL A 372 -35.94 -3.17 -2.03
CA VAL A 372 -34.82 -2.24 -1.88
C VAL A 372 -34.71 -1.31 -3.10
N ASP A 373 -34.50 -0.02 -2.87
CA ASP A 373 -34.06 0.94 -3.90
C ASP A 373 -32.53 1.07 -3.82
N VAL A 374 -31.83 0.69 -4.89
CA VAL A 374 -30.39 0.37 -4.89
C VAL A 374 -29.66 1.28 -5.86
N ASN A 375 -28.81 2.15 -5.31
CA ASN A 375 -28.12 3.21 -6.04
C ASN A 375 -26.61 3.12 -5.77
N ILE A 376 -25.89 2.38 -6.61
CA ILE A 376 -24.44 2.12 -6.44
C ILE A 376 -23.68 2.86 -7.54
N SER A 377 -22.68 3.66 -7.18
CA SER A 377 -21.92 4.45 -8.15
C SER A 377 -20.41 4.53 -7.88
N ASN A 378 -19.62 4.73 -8.93
CA ASN A 378 -18.15 4.93 -8.87
C ASN A 378 -17.38 3.83 -8.10
N SER A 379 -17.97 2.65 -7.90
CA SER A 379 -17.45 1.62 -6.98
C SER A 379 -16.80 0.46 -7.73
N THR A 380 -15.81 -0.18 -7.12
CA THR A 380 -14.96 -1.20 -7.76
C THR A 380 -15.16 -2.56 -7.12
N PHE A 381 -15.43 -3.57 -7.95
CA PHE A 381 -15.68 -4.95 -7.57
C PHE A 381 -14.61 -5.87 -8.19
N PHE A 382 -13.79 -6.45 -7.34
CA PHE A 382 -12.61 -7.24 -7.69
C PHE A 382 -12.51 -8.51 -6.83
N GLY A 383 -12.16 -9.64 -7.44
CA GLY A 383 -11.78 -10.87 -6.73
C GLY A 383 -12.89 -11.57 -5.92
N ASN A 384 -13.99 -10.87 -5.58
CA ASN A 384 -15.09 -11.42 -4.77
C ASN A 384 -15.67 -12.68 -5.40
N THR A 385 -15.96 -13.67 -4.58
CA THR A 385 -16.42 -14.99 -5.02
C THR A 385 -17.77 -15.37 -4.43
N LYS A 386 -18.52 -16.20 -5.17
CA LYS A 386 -19.66 -16.93 -4.66
C LYS A 386 -19.62 -18.38 -5.13
N ALA A 387 -20.11 -19.33 -4.31
CA ALA A 387 -19.94 -20.76 -4.57
C ALA A 387 -20.48 -21.25 -5.94
N SER A 388 -21.47 -20.55 -6.50
CA SER A 388 -21.98 -20.82 -7.85
C SER A 388 -22.15 -19.55 -8.69
N GLY A 389 -21.04 -19.00 -9.18
CA GLY A 389 -21.05 -17.99 -10.25
C GLY A 389 -20.13 -16.80 -9.97
N ARG A 390 -20.69 -15.58 -10.05
CA ARG A 390 -19.94 -14.33 -10.02
C ARG A 390 -20.23 -13.52 -8.77
N GLY A 391 -19.20 -13.08 -8.05
CA GLY A 391 -19.32 -12.55 -6.69
C GLY A 391 -19.58 -11.04 -6.55
N GLY A 392 -20.11 -10.35 -7.58
CA GLY A 392 -20.25 -8.89 -7.56
C GLY A 392 -21.45 -8.38 -6.76
N VAL A 393 -22.50 -7.95 -7.48
CA VAL A 393 -23.77 -7.49 -6.90
C VAL A 393 -24.86 -8.47 -7.32
N ASP A 394 -25.62 -9.03 -6.39
CA ASP A 394 -26.73 -9.93 -6.69
C ASP A 394 -28.09 -9.37 -6.26
N PHE A 395 -29.10 -9.68 -7.06
CA PHE A 395 -30.51 -9.34 -6.86
C PHE A 395 -31.33 -10.62 -6.67
N GLY A 396 -30.77 -11.56 -5.91
CA GLY A 396 -31.37 -12.83 -5.53
C GLY A 396 -32.61 -12.65 -4.65
N VAL A 397 -33.33 -13.76 -4.45
CA VAL A 397 -34.48 -13.83 -3.54
C VAL A 397 -34.26 -14.94 -2.53
N HIS A 398 -34.00 -14.53 -1.29
CA HIS A 398 -33.94 -15.41 -0.12
C HIS A 398 -35.20 -16.30 -0.04
N THR A 399 -35.01 -17.53 0.43
CA THR A 399 -35.64 -18.73 -0.15
C THR A 399 -37.18 -18.77 -0.31
N THR A 400 -37.63 -19.52 -1.32
CA THR A 400 -39.01 -20.01 -1.59
C THR A 400 -40.07 -19.08 -2.23
N PHE A 401 -39.91 -17.75 -2.24
CA PHE A 401 -41.01 -16.81 -2.57
C PHE A 401 -41.33 -16.57 -4.07
N ASN A 402 -41.20 -17.59 -4.93
CA ASN A 402 -41.40 -17.46 -6.38
C ASN A 402 -42.87 -17.30 -6.84
N SER A 403 -43.83 -17.22 -5.91
CA SER A 403 -45.29 -17.20 -6.17
C SER A 403 -45.88 -15.81 -6.46
N GLY A 404 -45.22 -15.03 -7.33
CA GLY A 404 -45.86 -13.95 -8.10
C GLY A 404 -46.39 -12.71 -7.36
N GLY A 405 -46.10 -12.53 -6.06
CA GLY A 405 -46.64 -11.43 -5.25
C GLY A 405 -45.68 -10.27 -4.93
N PHE A 406 -44.37 -10.44 -5.13
CA PHE A 406 -43.36 -9.57 -4.50
C PHE A 406 -42.69 -8.58 -5.46
N GLN A 407 -42.37 -7.38 -4.97
CA GLN A 407 -41.67 -6.36 -5.75
C GLN A 407 -40.15 -6.55 -5.63
N ARG A 408 -39.51 -6.80 -6.77
CA ARG A 408 -38.06 -6.93 -6.95
C ARG A 408 -37.36 -5.57 -6.73
N PRO A 409 -36.06 -5.56 -6.39
CA PRO A 409 -35.26 -4.33 -6.26
C PRO A 409 -35.29 -3.45 -7.52
N ILE A 410 -35.14 -2.15 -7.33
CA ILE A 410 -35.05 -1.12 -8.38
C ILE A 410 -33.86 -0.19 -8.11
N GLY A 411 -33.59 0.78 -9.00
CA GLY A 411 -32.54 1.79 -8.83
C GLY A 411 -31.56 1.84 -10.01
N GLU A 412 -30.32 2.25 -9.76
CA GLU A 412 -29.28 2.46 -10.77
C GLU A 412 -27.91 1.94 -10.33
N LEU A 413 -27.16 1.38 -11.29
CA LEU A 413 -25.71 1.14 -11.19
C LEU A 413 -24.99 2.02 -12.21
N SER A 414 -24.30 3.06 -11.75
CA SER A 414 -23.61 4.03 -12.62
C SER A 414 -22.09 4.04 -12.38
N ASN A 415 -21.28 4.16 -13.43
CA ASN A 415 -19.81 4.33 -13.31
C ASN A 415 -19.09 3.21 -12.50
N ASN A 416 -19.63 2.01 -12.39
CA ASN A 416 -19.02 0.93 -11.59
C ASN A 416 -18.07 0.06 -12.43
N VAL A 417 -17.06 -0.51 -11.77
CA VAL A 417 -16.07 -1.41 -12.37
C VAL A 417 -16.27 -2.82 -11.81
N PHE A 418 -16.38 -3.82 -12.69
CA PHE A 418 -16.50 -5.24 -12.34
C PHE A 418 -15.40 -6.04 -13.04
N THR A 419 -14.66 -6.87 -12.30
CA THR A 419 -13.43 -7.56 -12.78
C THR A 419 -13.28 -8.94 -12.14
N ARG A 420 -12.42 -9.83 -12.68
CA ARG A 420 -12.14 -11.19 -12.17
C ARG A 420 -13.37 -11.90 -11.58
N SER A 421 -14.23 -12.43 -12.45
CA SER A 421 -15.47 -13.13 -12.07
C SER A 421 -16.46 -12.30 -11.23
N ASN A 422 -16.40 -10.97 -11.24
CA ASN A 422 -17.47 -10.11 -10.72
C ASN A 422 -18.46 -9.71 -11.83
N SER A 423 -19.72 -9.48 -11.45
CA SER A 423 -20.78 -8.91 -12.29
C SER A 423 -22.02 -8.59 -11.46
N VAL A 424 -23.03 -8.02 -12.10
CA VAL A 424 -24.40 -7.97 -11.61
C VAL A 424 -25.16 -9.27 -11.94
N ALA A 425 -25.76 -9.90 -10.95
CA ALA A 425 -26.51 -11.15 -11.03
C ALA A 425 -27.97 -10.98 -10.55
N GLY A 426 -28.67 -12.09 -10.32
CA GLY A 426 -30.05 -12.07 -9.79
C GLY A 426 -31.12 -11.49 -10.73
N VAL A 427 -32.25 -11.09 -10.12
CA VAL A 427 -33.51 -10.81 -10.82
C VAL A 427 -34.17 -9.52 -10.30
N PHE A 428 -33.72 -8.39 -10.85
CA PHE A 428 -34.20 -7.03 -10.56
C PHE A 428 -35.53 -6.65 -11.26
N GLY A 429 -36.07 -5.49 -10.91
CA GLY A 429 -37.29 -4.91 -11.48
C GLY A 429 -37.08 -4.22 -12.84
N SER A 430 -38.17 -3.97 -13.58
CA SER A 430 -38.14 -3.41 -14.94
C SER A 430 -37.78 -1.92 -15.04
N SER A 431 -37.56 -1.26 -13.90
CA SER A 431 -37.10 0.14 -13.80
C SER A 431 -35.67 0.24 -13.26
N PHE A 432 -34.94 -0.88 -13.20
CA PHE A 432 -33.53 -0.91 -12.83
C PHE A 432 -32.64 -0.51 -14.02
N THR A 433 -31.63 0.33 -13.80
CA THR A 433 -30.77 0.86 -14.87
C THR A 433 -29.27 0.63 -14.63
N CYS A 434 -28.51 0.65 -15.73
CA CYS A 434 -27.06 0.44 -15.75
C CYS A 434 -26.42 1.44 -16.71
N THR A 435 -25.50 2.28 -16.24
CA THR A 435 -24.96 3.45 -16.97
C THR A 435 -23.47 3.69 -16.70
N GLY A 436 -22.81 4.51 -17.54
CA GLY A 436 -21.50 5.13 -17.27
C GLY A 436 -20.24 4.24 -17.25
N GLY A 437 -20.39 2.96 -16.93
CA GLY A 437 -19.30 1.99 -16.85
C GLY A 437 -19.48 0.78 -17.78
N VAL A 438 -18.64 -0.22 -17.54
CA VAL A 438 -18.70 -1.56 -18.16
C VAL A 438 -20.12 -2.11 -18.09
N SER A 439 -20.58 -2.84 -19.10
CA SER A 439 -21.89 -3.49 -19.06
C SER A 439 -22.05 -4.30 -17.76
N CYS A 440 -23.15 -4.08 -17.05
CA CYS A 440 -23.44 -4.70 -15.74
C CYS A 440 -23.21 -6.23 -15.68
N LYS A 441 -23.22 -6.92 -16.82
CA LYS A 441 -22.62 -8.25 -16.97
C LYS A 441 -21.36 -8.14 -17.83
N VAL A 442 -20.20 -8.36 -17.22
CA VAL A 442 -18.96 -8.68 -17.94
C VAL A 442 -19.19 -10.01 -18.68
N PRO A 443 -18.87 -10.13 -19.98
CA PRO A 443 -19.06 -11.39 -20.71
C PRO A 443 -18.23 -12.55 -20.13
N THR A 444 -18.68 -13.79 -20.36
CA THR A 444 -17.95 -14.99 -19.94
C THR A 444 -16.81 -15.31 -20.91
N GLY A 445 -15.61 -15.52 -20.37
CA GLY A 445 -14.37 -15.68 -21.14
C GLY A 445 -13.74 -14.34 -21.55
N GLN A 446 -14.04 -13.26 -20.83
CA GLN A 446 -13.52 -11.90 -21.03
C GLN A 446 -13.07 -11.24 -19.72
N GLU A 447 -13.16 -11.93 -18.59
CA GLU A 447 -12.97 -11.41 -17.24
C GLU A 447 -11.53 -10.97 -16.99
N ASP A 448 -10.56 -11.74 -17.46
CA ASP A 448 -9.13 -11.44 -17.31
C ASP A 448 -8.69 -10.35 -18.29
N ALA A 449 -9.10 -10.43 -19.55
CA ALA A 449 -8.85 -9.36 -20.54
C ALA A 449 -9.46 -8.02 -20.08
N HIS A 450 -10.64 -8.05 -19.46
CA HIS A 450 -11.26 -6.88 -18.88
C HIS A 450 -10.55 -6.42 -17.59
N ALA A 451 -10.12 -7.32 -16.71
CA ALA A 451 -9.31 -6.97 -15.55
C ALA A 451 -7.97 -6.32 -15.95
N THR A 452 -7.30 -6.84 -16.98
CA THR A 452 -6.09 -6.23 -17.56
C THR A 452 -6.39 -4.89 -18.24
N GLY A 453 -7.56 -4.73 -18.86
CA GLY A 453 -7.99 -3.43 -19.38
C GLY A 453 -8.21 -2.36 -18.31
N VAL A 454 -8.51 -2.77 -17.06
CA VAL A 454 -8.78 -1.88 -15.92
C VAL A 454 -7.56 -1.65 -15.02
N PHE A 455 -6.74 -2.69 -14.80
CA PHE A 455 -5.64 -2.72 -13.83
C PHE A 455 -4.25 -2.98 -14.45
N GLY A 456 -4.17 -2.97 -15.79
CA GLY A 456 -2.93 -3.28 -16.51
C GLY A 456 -2.46 -4.72 -16.32
N SER A 457 -1.17 -4.94 -16.52
CA SER A 457 -0.49 -6.23 -16.27
C SER A 457 -0.14 -6.44 -14.79
N VAL A 458 -0.45 -5.48 -13.91
CA VAL A 458 -0.34 -5.61 -12.46
C VAL A 458 -1.26 -6.74 -11.96
N ASN A 459 -0.88 -7.42 -10.88
CA ASN A 459 -1.85 -8.11 -10.03
C ASN A 459 -2.43 -7.09 -9.04
N PRO A 460 -3.62 -6.49 -9.30
CA PRO A 460 -4.28 -5.64 -8.31
C PRO A 460 -4.43 -6.38 -6.98
N SER A 461 -4.17 -5.65 -5.90
CA SER A 461 -4.26 -6.10 -4.52
C SER A 461 -4.76 -4.96 -3.64
N VAL A 462 -5.41 -5.30 -2.54
CA VAL A 462 -5.94 -4.34 -1.57
C VAL A 462 -4.77 -3.79 -0.75
N GLY A 463 -4.37 -2.54 -1.00
CA GLY A 463 -3.18 -1.93 -0.41
C GLY A 463 -3.34 -0.46 -0.02
N ALA A 464 -2.47 0.00 0.88
CA ALA A 464 -2.48 1.35 1.48
C ALA A 464 -1.89 2.43 0.54
N ASN A 465 -2.38 2.51 -0.70
CA ASN A 465 -1.66 3.13 -1.81
C ASN A 465 -2.32 4.42 -2.37
N GLY A 466 -3.14 5.15 -1.61
CA GLY A 466 -3.64 6.44 -2.11
C GLY A 466 -4.50 7.31 -1.19
N THR A 467 -5.46 6.75 -0.45
CA THR A 467 -6.55 7.52 0.21
C THR A 467 -6.09 8.66 1.12
N ALA A 468 -4.96 8.48 1.83
CA ALA A 468 -4.52 9.29 2.98
C ALA A 468 -5.54 9.35 4.13
N VAL A 469 -6.59 8.53 4.06
CA VAL A 469 -7.62 8.33 5.07
C VAL A 469 -7.17 7.22 6.00
N ILE A 470 -7.26 7.46 7.31
CA ILE A 470 -7.03 6.44 8.35
C ILE A 470 -8.39 6.08 8.95
N ALA A 471 -8.64 4.78 9.08
CA ALA A 471 -9.81 4.22 9.74
C ALA A 471 -9.39 3.56 11.06
N GLY A 472 -10.12 3.87 12.12
CA GLY A 472 -9.92 3.35 13.48
C GLY A 472 -9.41 4.38 14.48
N ASP A 473 -9.33 3.94 15.73
CA ASP A 473 -8.85 4.69 16.90
C ASP A 473 -7.38 5.10 16.71
N SER A 474 -7.14 6.40 16.76
CA SER A 474 -5.84 7.01 16.43
C SER A 474 -4.87 7.07 17.62
N ARG A 475 -5.32 6.68 18.81
CA ARG A 475 -4.54 6.80 20.05
C ARG A 475 -3.43 5.76 20.14
N ALA A 476 -2.29 6.14 20.73
CA ALA A 476 -1.17 5.24 20.94
C ALA A 476 -1.58 3.97 21.72
N GLY A 477 -1.28 2.79 21.16
CA GLY A 477 -1.69 1.49 21.70
C GLY A 477 -3.03 0.96 21.18
N SER A 478 -3.77 1.75 20.39
CA SER A 478 -4.97 1.30 19.66
C SER A 478 -4.62 0.94 18.21
N GLU A 479 -5.44 0.12 17.56
CA GLU A 479 -5.26 -0.24 16.14
C GLU A 479 -6.02 0.72 15.23
N SER A 480 -5.34 1.29 14.22
CA SER A 480 -5.95 1.96 13.08
C SER A 480 -5.18 1.62 11.80
N LYS A 481 -5.83 1.77 10.63
CA LYS A 481 -5.26 1.41 9.31
C LYS A 481 -5.59 2.45 8.25
N PRO A 482 -4.71 2.70 7.27
CA PRO A 482 -5.09 3.42 6.05
C PRO A 482 -6.22 2.67 5.34
N VAL A 483 -7.28 3.38 4.90
CA VAL A 483 -8.37 2.76 4.10
C VAL A 483 -7.78 2.32 2.76
N PRO A 484 -7.70 1.01 2.48
CA PRO A 484 -6.94 0.49 1.35
C PRO A 484 -7.79 0.52 0.08
N THR A 485 -7.11 0.60 -1.05
CA THR A 485 -7.71 0.87 -2.36
C THR A 485 -7.07 0.05 -3.46
N LEU A 486 -7.86 -0.22 -4.50
CA LEU A 486 -7.35 -0.77 -5.75
C LEU A 486 -6.80 0.35 -6.64
N ALA A 487 -5.68 0.06 -7.29
CA ALA A 487 -5.04 0.93 -8.29
C ALA A 487 -5.68 0.67 -9.65
N ILE A 488 -6.18 1.68 -10.37
CA ILE A 488 -6.69 1.54 -11.75
C ILE A 488 -5.80 2.26 -12.76
N VAL A 489 -5.58 1.64 -13.91
CA VAL A 489 -4.72 2.16 -14.98
C VAL A 489 -5.51 3.16 -15.84
N PRO A 490 -4.95 4.35 -16.13
CA PRO A 490 -5.64 5.36 -16.94
C PRO A 490 -5.84 4.93 -18.40
N PRO A 491 -6.79 5.55 -19.14
CA PRO A 491 -7.07 5.16 -20.53
C PRO A 491 -5.90 5.45 -21.48
N LEU A 492 -5.22 4.40 -21.96
CA LEU A 492 -4.08 4.54 -22.87
C LEU A 492 -4.52 5.02 -24.26
N THR A 493 -3.87 6.08 -24.75
CA THR A 493 -4.17 6.69 -26.05
C THR A 493 -3.56 5.90 -27.20
N GLY A 494 -4.39 5.44 -28.14
CA GLY A 494 -3.95 4.91 -29.44
C GLY A 494 -3.98 3.38 -29.59
N SER A 495 -3.88 2.63 -28.49
CA SER A 495 -4.11 1.17 -28.51
C SER A 495 -5.59 0.88 -28.75
N THR A 496 -5.94 -0.02 -29.69
CA THR A 496 -7.33 -0.48 -29.86
C THR A 496 -7.75 -1.37 -28.67
N PRO A 497 -8.69 -0.95 -27.80
CA PRO A 497 -9.06 -1.74 -26.63
C PRO A 497 -9.91 -2.93 -27.06
N THR A 498 -9.43 -4.16 -26.85
CA THR A 498 -10.15 -5.39 -27.22
C THR A 498 -11.26 -5.76 -26.23
N ALA A 499 -11.36 -5.08 -25.08
CA ALA A 499 -12.51 -5.10 -24.19
C ALA A 499 -13.30 -3.78 -24.34
N SER A 500 -14.63 -3.86 -24.52
CA SER A 500 -15.46 -2.70 -24.86
C SER A 500 -15.57 -1.66 -23.73
N ARG A 501 -14.99 -0.48 -23.94
CA ARG A 501 -15.36 0.74 -23.20
C ARG A 501 -15.59 1.94 -24.13
N ILE A 502 -16.36 2.89 -23.63
CA ILE A 502 -16.86 4.10 -24.31
C ILE A 502 -15.71 5.06 -24.61
N VAL A 503 -15.67 5.56 -25.85
CA VAL A 503 -14.87 6.72 -26.24
C VAL A 503 -15.78 7.95 -26.26
N THR A 504 -15.32 9.05 -25.66
CA THR A 504 -15.81 10.41 -25.90
C THR A 504 -14.61 11.29 -26.28
N ASP A 505 -14.56 11.67 -27.55
CA ASP A 505 -13.84 12.82 -28.13
C ASP A 505 -12.56 13.35 -27.42
N ASP A 506 -11.45 12.67 -27.71
CA ASP A 506 -10.29 13.28 -28.40
C ASP A 506 -9.87 14.70 -27.91
N THR A 507 -9.30 14.78 -26.69
CA THR A 507 -8.45 15.92 -26.25
C THR A 507 -7.49 15.61 -25.10
N GLY A 508 -7.80 14.66 -24.20
CA GLY A 508 -6.90 14.32 -23.09
C GLY A 508 -7.52 13.41 -22.02
N LEU A 509 -6.71 13.01 -21.03
CA LEU A 509 -7.05 12.03 -19.99
C LEU A 509 -7.94 12.61 -18.87
N ALA A 510 -9.08 13.18 -19.24
CA ALA A 510 -9.94 13.91 -18.31
C ALA A 510 -10.64 13.03 -17.26
N ALA A 511 -10.74 11.70 -17.47
CA ALA A 511 -11.46 10.77 -16.59
C ALA A 511 -10.91 9.33 -16.64
N ASP A 512 -11.23 8.55 -15.60
CA ASP A 512 -10.73 7.19 -15.33
C ASP A 512 -11.57 6.06 -15.97
N GLN A 513 -11.27 4.81 -15.56
CA GLN A 513 -11.99 3.56 -15.92
C GLN A 513 -13.48 3.54 -15.49
N ARG A 514 -13.90 4.44 -14.61
CA ARG A 514 -15.29 4.61 -14.14
C ARG A 514 -15.99 5.79 -14.82
N GLY A 515 -15.24 6.77 -15.32
CA GLY A 515 -15.75 8.06 -15.79
C GLY A 515 -15.70 9.15 -14.71
N VAL A 516 -14.99 8.90 -13.60
CA VAL A 516 -14.68 9.89 -12.57
C VAL A 516 -13.52 10.76 -13.08
N ALA A 517 -13.66 12.07 -12.97
CA ALA A 517 -12.66 13.00 -13.48
C ALA A 517 -11.32 12.88 -12.75
N TYR A 518 -10.21 12.95 -13.47
CA TYR A 518 -8.87 12.78 -12.91
C TYR A 518 -8.54 13.92 -11.93
N ARG A 519 -8.26 13.59 -10.67
CA ARG A 519 -8.02 14.56 -9.59
C ARG A 519 -6.53 14.74 -9.32
N ALA A 520 -5.94 15.78 -9.89
CA ALA A 520 -4.58 16.22 -9.56
C ALA A 520 -4.43 16.77 -8.12
N ALA A 521 -5.54 17.00 -7.39
CA ALA A 521 -5.54 17.36 -5.97
C ALA A 521 -6.86 16.98 -5.28
N GLY A 522 -6.77 16.52 -4.02
CA GLY A 522 -7.89 16.15 -3.16
C GLY A 522 -7.72 14.75 -2.55
N PRO A 523 -8.63 14.30 -1.66
CA PRO A 523 -8.65 12.93 -1.18
C PRO A 523 -8.77 11.96 -2.34
N GLN A 524 -7.92 10.92 -2.37
CA GLN A 524 -8.03 9.85 -3.36
C GLN A 524 -9.28 9.01 -3.09
N ASP A 525 -9.96 8.62 -4.16
CA ASP A 525 -11.25 7.92 -4.12
C ASP A 525 -11.08 6.50 -3.55
N ALA A 526 -11.72 6.21 -2.42
CA ALA A 526 -11.61 4.92 -1.74
C ALA A 526 -12.28 3.75 -2.50
N GLY A 527 -12.94 4.01 -3.64
CA GLY A 527 -13.36 3.01 -4.61
C GLY A 527 -12.28 2.64 -5.60
N SER A 528 -11.31 3.53 -5.87
CA SER A 528 -10.01 3.24 -6.50
C SER A 528 -9.26 4.55 -6.78
N PHE A 529 -7.94 4.55 -6.61
CA PHE A 529 -7.08 5.63 -7.09
C PHE A 529 -6.65 5.34 -8.53
N THR A 530 -6.50 6.38 -9.35
CA THR A 530 -5.93 6.22 -10.69
C THR A 530 -4.41 6.33 -10.61
N MET A 531 -3.73 5.38 -11.24
CA MET A 531 -2.27 5.33 -11.31
C MET A 531 -1.73 6.47 -12.18
N ASP A 532 -0.55 6.99 -11.82
CA ASP A 532 0.18 7.94 -12.65
C ASP A 532 1.19 7.20 -13.56
N TYR A 533 1.64 7.89 -14.60
CA TYR A 533 2.63 7.35 -15.52
C TYR A 533 3.51 8.45 -16.12
N VAL A 534 4.68 8.06 -16.63
CA VAL A 534 5.49 8.89 -17.53
C VAL A 534 5.67 8.14 -18.86
N ARG A 535 5.36 8.82 -19.97
CA ARG A 535 5.61 8.31 -21.33
C ARG A 535 6.99 8.79 -21.82
N PHE A 536 7.78 7.86 -22.35
CA PHE A 536 9.11 8.09 -22.92
C PHE A 536 9.05 7.89 -24.44
N ASP A 537 8.86 8.99 -25.15
CA ASP A 537 8.61 9.01 -26.59
C ASP A 537 9.91 9.17 -27.39
N ALA A 538 10.35 8.09 -28.03
CA ALA A 538 11.51 8.11 -28.94
C ALA A 538 11.10 8.42 -30.39
N ALA A 539 9.88 8.03 -30.79
CA ALA A 539 9.46 8.01 -32.18
C ALA A 539 9.16 9.40 -32.76
N THR A 540 8.75 10.37 -31.93
CA THR A 540 8.48 11.75 -32.36
C THR A 540 9.69 12.37 -33.09
N ASN A 541 10.91 12.01 -32.69
CA ASN A 541 12.17 12.47 -33.30
C ASN A 541 12.91 11.36 -34.06
N GLY A 542 12.19 10.34 -34.55
CA GLY A 542 12.74 9.30 -35.42
C GLY A 542 13.54 8.19 -34.71
N GLY A 543 13.68 8.23 -33.39
CA GLY A 543 14.27 7.15 -32.60
C GLY A 543 13.32 5.96 -32.43
N SER A 544 13.83 4.88 -31.84
CA SER A 544 13.04 3.66 -31.61
C SER A 544 13.42 2.92 -30.32
N TRP A 545 12.50 2.08 -29.84
CA TRP A 545 12.71 1.22 -28.68
C TRP A 545 12.81 -0.25 -29.09
N SER A 546 13.75 -0.98 -28.49
CA SER A 546 13.80 -2.45 -28.54
C SER A 546 14.07 -3.03 -27.16
N GLY A 547 13.10 -3.75 -26.59
CA GLY A 547 13.30 -4.52 -25.35
C GLY A 547 13.45 -3.69 -24.07
N LEU A 548 12.62 -2.66 -23.88
CA LEU A 548 12.52 -1.93 -22.61
C LEU A 548 12.36 -2.92 -21.44
N THR A 549 13.34 -2.92 -20.54
CA THR A 549 13.30 -3.69 -19.29
C THR A 549 12.78 -2.77 -18.18
N PRO A 550 11.79 -3.18 -17.36
CA PRO A 550 11.27 -2.34 -16.28
C PRO A 550 12.39 -1.84 -15.33
N GLN A 551 12.31 -0.56 -14.94
CA GLN A 551 13.30 0.12 -14.10
C GLN A 551 12.65 0.80 -12.89
N LEU A 552 12.07 0.02 -11.99
CA LEU A 552 11.58 0.52 -10.70
C LEU A 552 11.89 -0.44 -9.55
N PRO A 553 12.26 0.06 -8.36
CA PRO A 553 12.48 -0.75 -7.17
C PRO A 553 11.14 -1.10 -6.50
N GLY A 554 10.74 -2.38 -6.57
CA GLY A 554 9.56 -2.90 -5.88
C GLY A 554 8.33 -3.13 -6.78
N ALA A 555 7.31 -3.77 -6.22
CA ALA A 555 6.17 -4.35 -6.95
C ALA A 555 5.07 -3.34 -7.35
N GLN A 556 5.46 -2.12 -7.75
CA GLN A 556 4.56 -0.95 -7.87
C GLN A 556 4.67 -0.22 -9.23
N GLY A 557 5.37 -0.80 -10.21
CA GLY A 557 5.41 -0.25 -11.57
C GLY A 557 5.53 -1.33 -12.63
N THR A 558 4.54 -1.41 -13.51
CA THR A 558 4.48 -2.40 -14.59
C THR A 558 4.63 -1.73 -15.94
N PHE A 559 5.42 -2.34 -16.84
CA PHE A 559 5.51 -1.88 -18.22
C PHE A 559 4.28 -2.33 -19.00
N VAL A 560 3.35 -1.40 -19.30
CA VAL A 560 2.29 -1.66 -20.30
C VAL A 560 2.86 -1.43 -21.69
N GLY A 561 3.66 -2.40 -22.13
CA GLY A 561 4.13 -2.48 -23.50
C GLY A 561 3.02 -2.90 -24.44
N ASP A 562 2.45 -1.96 -25.19
CA ASP A 562 1.81 -2.30 -26.45
C ASP A 562 2.90 -2.84 -27.40
N ALA A 563 2.76 -4.10 -27.81
CA ALA A 563 3.71 -4.77 -28.70
C ALA A 563 3.79 -4.16 -30.12
N ALA A 564 2.92 -3.19 -30.44
CA ALA A 564 2.96 -2.39 -31.66
C ALA A 564 3.47 -0.95 -31.45
N ALA A 565 3.69 -0.49 -30.21
CA ALA A 565 4.05 0.90 -29.93
C ALA A 565 5.57 1.13 -29.88
N THR A 566 6.03 2.12 -30.65
CA THR A 566 7.41 2.65 -30.63
C THR A 566 7.70 3.57 -29.44
N ASN A 567 6.78 3.66 -28.48
CA ASN A 567 6.76 4.66 -27.41
C ASN A 567 6.65 3.94 -26.04
N GLY A 568 7.59 4.22 -25.13
CA GLY A 568 7.65 3.57 -23.82
C GLY A 568 6.71 4.21 -22.80
N TRP A 569 6.23 3.42 -21.83
CA TRP A 569 5.37 3.88 -20.73
C TRP A 569 5.87 3.30 -19.41
N PHE A 570 6.01 4.14 -18.39
CA PHE A 570 6.42 3.76 -17.04
C PHE A 570 5.29 4.11 -16.08
N GLU A 571 4.60 3.09 -15.59
CA GLU A 571 3.47 3.16 -14.66
C GLU A 571 3.96 3.22 -13.20
N VAL A 572 3.29 3.99 -12.34
CA VAL A 572 3.51 3.95 -10.88
C VAL A 572 2.18 4.01 -10.12
N ALA A 573 2.16 3.42 -8.92
CA ALA A 573 0.97 3.48 -8.07
C ALA A 573 0.72 4.89 -7.49
N ALA A 574 1.63 5.43 -6.69
CA ALA A 574 1.40 6.66 -5.95
C ALA A 574 1.69 7.91 -6.82
N PRO A 575 0.75 8.87 -6.96
CA PRO A 575 1.00 10.17 -7.57
C PRO A 575 2.16 10.91 -6.88
N GLY A 576 3.03 11.53 -7.68
CA GLY A 576 4.25 12.18 -7.19
C GLY A 576 5.40 11.23 -6.80
N ALA A 577 5.26 9.92 -6.95
CA ALA A 577 6.40 9.00 -6.86
C ALA A 577 7.46 9.32 -7.93
N SER A 578 8.74 9.04 -7.66
CA SER A 578 9.83 9.37 -8.57
C SER A 578 10.09 8.26 -9.60
N VAL A 579 9.99 8.61 -10.90
CA VAL A 579 10.36 7.74 -12.02
C VAL A 579 11.79 8.07 -12.45
N PRO A 580 12.76 7.14 -12.33
CA PRO A 580 14.12 7.37 -12.82
C PRO A 580 14.14 7.45 -14.35
N ALA A 581 15.19 8.08 -14.91
CA ALA A 581 15.45 7.98 -16.34
C ALA A 581 15.75 6.50 -16.73
N PRO A 582 15.34 6.04 -17.93
CA PRO A 582 15.64 4.69 -18.41
C PRO A 582 17.15 4.44 -18.46
N ILE A 583 17.62 3.32 -17.92
CA ILE A 583 19.06 2.94 -17.96
C ILE A 583 19.52 2.44 -19.35
N THR A 584 18.58 2.24 -20.26
CA THR A 584 18.81 1.89 -21.66
C THR A 584 18.40 3.07 -22.52
N ASP A 585 19.34 3.63 -23.27
CA ASP A 585 19.04 4.70 -24.23
C ASP A 585 18.14 4.19 -25.37
N PRO A 586 17.30 5.05 -25.96
CA PRO A 586 16.55 4.71 -27.17
C PRO A 586 17.51 4.65 -28.36
N THR A 587 17.26 3.73 -29.29
CA THR A 587 18.04 3.60 -30.52
C THR A 587 17.85 4.85 -31.39
N PRO A 588 18.90 5.62 -31.72
CA PRO A 588 18.79 6.80 -32.58
C PRO A 588 18.30 6.47 -34.00
N PRO A 589 17.77 7.47 -34.74
CA PRO A 589 17.73 7.37 -36.20
C PRO A 589 19.14 7.21 -36.78
N ALA A 590 19.25 6.64 -37.98
CA ALA A 590 20.54 6.47 -38.66
C ALA A 590 21.28 7.81 -38.79
N GLY A 591 22.60 7.79 -38.63
CA GLY A 591 23.43 8.99 -38.72
C GLY A 591 23.37 9.94 -37.53
N HIS A 592 22.72 9.56 -36.42
CA HIS A 592 22.54 10.41 -35.24
C HIS A 592 23.02 9.72 -33.95
N THR A 593 23.25 10.54 -32.92
CA THR A 593 23.52 10.14 -31.53
C THR A 593 22.39 10.61 -30.61
N PHE A 594 22.17 9.90 -29.50
CA PHE A 594 21.19 10.29 -28.47
C PHE A 594 21.77 11.38 -27.57
N VAL A 595 21.00 12.46 -27.38
CA VAL A 595 21.40 13.65 -26.58
C VAL A 595 20.85 13.56 -25.16
N GLY A 596 19.64 13.03 -25.00
CA GLY A 596 18.96 12.95 -23.71
C GLY A 596 17.43 12.99 -23.82
N TRP A 597 16.79 12.95 -22.65
CA TRP A 597 15.34 13.11 -22.48
C TRP A 597 14.99 14.57 -22.17
N PHE A 598 13.91 15.08 -22.76
CA PHE A 598 13.49 16.47 -22.64
C PHE A 598 11.98 16.61 -22.36
N ASP A 599 11.58 17.72 -21.73
CA ASP A 599 10.16 18.07 -21.48
C ASP A 599 9.40 18.52 -22.75
N SER A 600 10.10 18.68 -23.87
CA SER A 600 9.57 19.13 -25.16
C SER A 600 10.06 18.22 -26.29
N ALA A 601 9.26 18.09 -27.34
CA ALA A 601 9.65 17.38 -28.56
C ALA A 601 10.85 18.03 -29.26
N THR A 602 11.01 19.36 -29.16
CA THR A 602 12.20 20.08 -29.62
C THR A 602 12.62 21.14 -28.61
N GLY A 603 13.92 21.19 -28.30
CA GLY A 603 14.45 22.05 -27.24
C GLY A 603 13.88 21.68 -25.87
N GLY A 604 13.53 22.67 -25.04
CA GLY A 604 13.02 22.42 -23.68
C GLY A 604 14.13 22.20 -22.65
N GLN A 605 13.77 21.67 -21.49
CA GLN A 605 14.70 21.34 -20.40
C GLN A 605 15.09 19.86 -20.45
N ALA A 606 16.39 19.59 -20.25
CA ALA A 606 16.91 18.23 -20.16
C ALA A 606 16.53 17.59 -18.81
N ILE A 607 16.03 16.36 -18.86
CA ILE A 607 15.65 15.57 -17.67
C ILE A 607 16.92 14.94 -17.08
N THR A 608 17.47 15.59 -16.05
CA THR A 608 18.70 15.19 -15.35
C THR A 608 18.46 14.55 -13.98
N ALA A 609 17.21 14.47 -13.53
CA ALA A 609 16.79 13.93 -12.23
C ALA A 609 15.54 13.03 -12.38
N PRO A 610 15.22 12.19 -11.38
CA PRO A 610 13.98 11.41 -11.38
C PRO A 610 12.74 12.31 -11.52
N ILE A 611 11.87 11.97 -12.47
CA ILE A 611 10.67 12.74 -12.82
C ILE A 611 9.60 12.46 -11.76
N ALA A 612 8.97 13.51 -11.22
CA ALA A 612 7.79 13.34 -10.38
C ALA A 612 6.62 12.81 -11.23
N ALA A 613 6.07 11.66 -10.84
CA ALA A 613 5.00 11.01 -11.57
C ALA A 613 3.73 11.86 -11.60
N ALA A 614 3.34 12.18 -12.82
CA ALA A 614 2.14 12.90 -13.23
C ALA A 614 1.96 12.56 -14.71
N ALA A 615 0.73 12.32 -15.18
CA ALA A 615 0.41 11.94 -16.57
C ALA A 615 1.00 12.89 -17.63
N GLN A 616 2.24 12.61 -18.06
CA GLN A 616 3.06 13.49 -18.91
C GLN A 616 3.86 12.69 -19.96
N THR A 617 4.46 13.38 -20.92
CA THR A 617 5.35 12.81 -21.94
C THR A 617 6.68 13.54 -21.93
N VAL A 618 7.77 12.78 -21.92
CA VAL A 618 9.13 13.27 -22.20
C VAL A 618 9.65 12.64 -23.49
N TYR A 619 10.49 13.39 -24.19
CA TYR A 619 10.87 13.11 -25.58
C TYR A 619 12.36 12.86 -25.69
N ALA A 620 12.76 11.85 -26.46
CA ALA A 620 14.16 11.66 -26.81
C ALA A 620 14.57 12.70 -27.85
N GLN A 621 15.72 13.36 -27.67
CA GLN A 621 16.31 14.21 -28.72
C GLN A 621 17.63 13.61 -29.21
N PHE A 622 17.91 13.84 -30.49
CA PHE A 622 19.02 13.23 -31.22
C PHE A 622 19.76 14.32 -32.00
N GLN A 623 21.09 14.21 -32.08
CA GLN A 623 21.95 15.13 -32.82
C GLN A 623 22.56 14.39 -34.02
N PRO A 624 22.63 15.00 -35.22
CA PRO A 624 23.38 14.43 -36.34
C PRO A 624 24.85 14.22 -35.97
N ASN A 625 25.43 13.12 -36.45
CA ASN A 625 26.86 12.85 -36.30
C ASN A 625 27.65 13.72 -37.30
N ASP A 626 28.86 14.15 -36.92
CA ASP A 626 29.78 14.83 -37.81
C ASP A 626 30.80 13.86 -38.43
N TYR A 627 31.17 14.10 -39.69
CA TYR A 627 32.17 13.34 -40.44
C TYR A 627 33.28 14.24 -40.97
N VAL A 628 34.48 13.67 -41.15
CA VAL A 628 35.64 14.37 -41.68
C VAL A 628 35.89 14.02 -43.14
N VAL A 629 35.84 15.03 -44.01
CA VAL A 629 36.26 14.94 -45.41
C VAL A 629 37.71 15.41 -45.50
N THR A 630 38.62 14.51 -45.85
CA THR A 630 40.05 14.80 -46.00
C THR A 630 40.41 14.99 -47.47
N PHE A 631 41.22 16.01 -47.77
CA PHE A 631 41.71 16.30 -49.12
C PHE A 631 43.22 16.03 -49.19
N ASP A 632 43.63 15.07 -50.03
CA ASP A 632 45.02 14.67 -50.28
C ASP A 632 45.49 15.15 -51.66
N PRO A 633 46.42 16.13 -51.73
CA PRO A 633 46.85 16.71 -52.99
C PRO A 633 47.80 15.83 -53.83
N ASP A 634 48.17 14.60 -53.40
CA ASP A 634 49.04 13.65 -54.16
C ASP A 634 50.40 14.25 -54.62
N ASN A 635 50.83 15.36 -54.03
CA ASN A 635 52.07 16.08 -54.39
C ASN A 635 53.07 16.16 -53.23
N GLY A 636 52.67 15.75 -52.02
CA GLY A 636 53.46 15.83 -50.79
C GLY A 636 53.22 17.10 -49.96
N GLU A 637 52.28 17.96 -50.35
CA GLU A 637 51.76 19.04 -49.49
C GLU A 637 50.91 18.46 -48.34
N ALA A 638 50.59 19.31 -47.36
CA ALA A 638 49.74 18.90 -46.23
C ALA A 638 48.29 18.67 -46.67
N THR A 639 47.65 17.64 -46.12
CA THR A 639 46.21 17.44 -46.29
C THR A 639 45.41 18.55 -45.62
N SER A 640 44.24 18.87 -46.17
CA SER A 640 43.24 19.72 -45.51
C SER A 640 42.00 18.90 -45.15
N THR A 641 41.17 19.42 -44.25
CA THR A 641 40.00 18.70 -43.72
C THR A 641 38.79 19.64 -43.56
N GLU A 642 37.62 19.15 -43.93
CA GLU A 642 36.32 19.77 -43.64
C GLU A 642 35.49 18.85 -42.75
N THR A 643 34.74 19.44 -41.80
CA THR A 643 33.79 18.69 -40.95
C THR A 643 32.37 18.91 -41.46
N VAL A 644 31.68 17.83 -41.82
CA VAL A 644 30.35 17.85 -42.44
C VAL A 644 29.38 16.98 -41.61
N ALA A 645 28.28 17.59 -41.14
CA ALA A 645 27.22 16.86 -40.44
C ALA A 645 26.53 15.85 -41.37
N HIS A 646 26.09 14.71 -40.82
CA HIS A 646 25.49 13.59 -41.57
C HIS A 646 24.40 14.03 -42.54
N GLY A 647 24.61 13.75 -43.83
CA GLY A 647 23.69 14.13 -44.91
C GLY A 647 23.92 15.55 -45.47
N GLY A 648 24.89 16.30 -44.96
CA GLY A 648 25.43 17.50 -45.60
C GLY A 648 26.30 17.15 -46.82
N THR A 649 26.78 18.16 -47.53
CA THR A 649 27.66 18.04 -48.70
C THR A 649 29.01 18.70 -48.42
N ALA A 650 30.10 18.13 -48.94
CA ALA A 650 31.42 18.73 -48.86
C ALA A 650 31.55 19.99 -49.75
N THR A 651 32.43 20.90 -49.39
CA THR A 651 32.83 22.07 -50.18
C THR A 651 34.06 21.73 -51.02
N GLU A 652 34.04 22.03 -52.32
CA GLU A 652 35.22 21.82 -53.18
C GLU A 652 36.36 22.78 -52.78
N PRO A 653 37.55 22.28 -52.40
CA PRO A 653 38.67 23.12 -52.00
C PRO A 653 39.38 23.71 -53.23
N THR A 654 40.19 24.74 -53.00
CA THR A 654 41.08 25.30 -54.03
C THR A 654 41.98 24.22 -54.63
N PRO A 655 42.06 24.11 -55.97
CA PRO A 655 42.95 23.13 -56.63
C PRO A 655 44.42 23.25 -56.17
N PRO A 656 45.08 22.13 -55.83
CA PRO A 656 46.51 22.11 -55.52
C PRO A 656 47.37 22.34 -56.78
N VAL A 657 48.69 22.51 -56.58
CA VAL A 657 49.67 22.70 -57.66
C VAL A 657 50.77 21.63 -57.58
N LYS A 658 51.31 21.18 -58.71
CA LYS A 658 52.39 20.18 -58.77
C LYS A 658 53.30 20.53 -59.95
N ASP A 659 54.54 20.94 -59.66
CA ASP A 659 55.46 21.44 -60.69
C ASP A 659 55.68 20.42 -61.82
N GLY A 660 55.60 20.91 -63.06
CA GLY A 660 55.65 20.09 -64.25
C GLY A 660 54.34 19.35 -64.59
N PHE A 661 53.29 19.45 -63.78
CA PHE A 661 52.01 18.77 -63.98
C PHE A 661 50.77 19.69 -63.94
N THR A 662 49.71 19.31 -64.66
CA THR A 662 48.40 19.99 -64.70
C THR A 662 47.38 19.25 -63.83
N PHE A 663 46.71 19.93 -62.88
CA PHE A 663 45.63 19.34 -62.06
C PHE A 663 44.38 18.99 -62.90
N THR A 664 43.77 17.84 -62.62
CA THR A 664 42.61 17.32 -63.41
C THR A 664 41.37 16.94 -62.59
N GLY A 665 41.43 16.94 -61.25
CA GLY A 665 40.25 16.77 -60.38
C GLY A 665 40.51 15.96 -59.10
N TRP A 666 39.51 15.96 -58.22
CA TRP A 666 39.44 15.17 -56.98
C TRP A 666 38.78 13.82 -57.20
N THR A 667 39.28 12.77 -56.54
CA THR A 667 38.79 11.39 -56.68
C THR A 667 38.57 10.69 -55.34
N LEU A 668 37.47 9.94 -55.21
CA LEU A 668 37.21 8.99 -54.13
C LEU A 668 37.45 7.57 -54.66
N ASP A 669 38.31 6.78 -54.00
CA ASP A 669 38.72 5.44 -54.45
C ASP A 669 39.19 5.37 -55.93
N GLY A 670 39.73 6.48 -56.45
CA GLY A 670 40.18 6.62 -57.85
C GLY A 670 39.07 6.90 -58.87
N ALA A 671 37.84 7.14 -58.46
CA ALA A 671 36.75 7.65 -59.30
C ALA A 671 36.50 9.16 -59.04
N PRO A 672 36.21 9.99 -60.06
CA PRO A 672 35.91 11.42 -59.84
C PRO A 672 34.76 11.62 -58.84
N TYR A 673 34.99 12.50 -57.86
CA TYR A 673 34.01 12.80 -56.82
C TYR A 673 33.07 13.94 -57.25
N ASP A 674 31.78 13.81 -56.92
CA ASP A 674 30.77 14.86 -57.13
C ASP A 674 30.44 15.51 -55.78
N PHE A 675 30.78 16.79 -55.62
CA PHE A 675 30.54 17.57 -54.40
C PHE A 675 29.05 17.82 -54.08
N ALA A 676 28.12 17.47 -54.99
CA ALA A 676 26.70 17.38 -54.65
C ALA A 676 26.31 16.10 -53.89
N THR A 677 27.26 15.18 -53.65
CA THR A 677 27.03 13.92 -52.92
C THR A 677 26.93 14.17 -51.41
N GLN A 678 25.97 13.52 -50.76
CA GLN A 678 25.81 13.60 -49.30
C GLN A 678 26.91 12.79 -48.57
N VAL A 679 27.40 13.32 -47.46
CA VAL A 679 28.42 12.71 -46.61
C VAL A 679 27.76 11.88 -45.51
N GLU A 680 27.94 10.56 -45.56
CA GLU A 680 27.40 9.57 -44.61
C GLU A 680 28.50 8.82 -43.82
N SER A 681 29.77 9.12 -44.11
CA SER A 681 30.96 8.61 -43.41
C SER A 681 32.14 9.57 -43.61
N ASP A 682 33.24 9.37 -42.87
CA ASP A 682 34.52 10.02 -43.19
C ASP A 682 34.94 9.66 -44.63
N LEU A 683 35.60 10.60 -45.32
CA LEU A 683 36.04 10.47 -46.71
C LEU A 683 37.50 10.90 -46.88
N THR A 684 38.15 10.40 -47.93
CA THR A 684 39.46 10.91 -48.39
C THR A 684 39.44 11.06 -49.90
N LEU A 685 39.72 12.29 -50.37
CA LEU A 685 39.62 12.70 -51.77
C LEU A 685 41.00 13.06 -52.30
N VAL A 686 41.41 12.49 -53.44
CA VAL A 686 42.80 12.50 -53.94
C VAL A 686 42.92 13.17 -55.32
N ALA A 687 43.95 13.99 -55.51
CA ALA A 687 44.23 14.77 -56.74
C ALA A 687 44.88 13.98 -57.91
N THR A 688 44.87 14.54 -59.14
CA THR A 688 45.28 13.85 -60.41
C THR A 688 45.94 14.80 -61.47
N TRP A 689 46.88 14.33 -62.34
CA TRP A 689 48.03 15.14 -62.89
C TRP A 689 48.61 14.80 -64.34
N GLU A 690 49.15 15.76 -65.17
CA GLU A 690 49.75 15.59 -66.59
C GLU A 690 50.86 16.64 -67.10
N GLU A 691 51.87 16.30 -67.99
CA GLU A 691 53.27 16.92 -68.21
C GLU A 691 53.70 17.62 -69.60
N ALA A 692 54.83 18.41 -69.76
CA ALA A 692 55.25 19.24 -70.99
C ALA A 692 56.78 19.73 -71.25
N GLU A 693 57.19 20.39 -72.42
CA GLU A 693 58.60 20.83 -72.90
C GLU A 693 58.81 22.17 -73.77
N VAL A 694 60.06 22.78 -73.97
CA VAL A 694 60.43 24.05 -74.81
C VAL A 694 61.97 24.35 -75.22
N PRO A 695 62.38 25.42 -76.06
CA PRO A 695 63.73 25.64 -76.79
C PRO A 695 64.89 26.73 -76.45
N ASN A 696 65.12 27.95 -77.10
CA ASN A 696 66.35 28.87 -76.95
C ASN A 696 66.32 30.46 -77.16
N HIS A 697 67.01 31.37 -76.35
CA HIS A 697 67.04 32.92 -76.46
C HIS A 697 68.21 33.80 -75.76
N THR A 698 68.16 35.17 -75.76
CA THR A 698 69.18 36.20 -75.26
C THR A 698 68.69 37.23 -74.18
N VAL A 699 69.58 37.89 -73.39
CA VAL A 699 69.23 38.90 -72.34
C VAL A 699 70.24 40.10 -72.19
N THR A 700 69.76 41.29 -71.79
CA THR A 700 70.52 42.55 -71.53
C THR A 700 70.17 43.20 -70.18
N PHE A 701 71.11 43.92 -69.53
CA PHE A 701 70.96 44.62 -68.23
C PHE A 701 71.35 46.11 -68.29
N ASP A 702 70.53 47.02 -67.76
CA ASP A 702 70.73 48.49 -67.70
C ASP A 702 70.46 49.08 -66.28
N PRO A 703 71.44 49.70 -65.59
CA PRO A 703 71.33 50.00 -64.16
C PRO A 703 70.53 51.26 -63.75
N ASP A 704 69.88 52.00 -64.66
CA ASP A 704 69.05 53.22 -64.40
C ASP A 704 69.60 54.19 -63.32
N ASN A 705 70.91 54.33 -63.25
CA ASN A 705 71.62 55.23 -62.34
C ASN A 705 72.65 56.11 -63.07
N GLY A 706 72.83 55.89 -64.39
CA GLY A 706 73.82 56.57 -65.23
C GLY A 706 75.09 55.77 -65.52
N GLU A 707 75.20 54.53 -65.04
CA GLU A 707 76.29 53.60 -65.38
C GLU A 707 76.04 52.87 -66.72
N ALA A 708 76.84 51.85 -67.05
CA ALA A 708 76.86 51.20 -68.37
C ALA A 708 76.26 49.78 -68.37
N THR A 709 75.70 49.36 -69.51
CA THR A 709 74.90 48.14 -69.69
C THR A 709 75.73 46.87 -69.99
N SER A 710 75.14 45.68 -69.84
CA SER A 710 75.79 44.36 -70.08
C SER A 710 74.83 43.28 -70.64
N THR A 711 75.33 42.13 -71.13
CA THR A 711 74.52 41.10 -71.87
C THR A 711 74.94 39.64 -71.64
N VAL A 712 73.99 38.69 -71.78
CA VAL A 712 74.13 37.22 -71.59
C VAL A 712 73.22 36.44 -72.58
N THR A 713 73.49 35.16 -72.87
CA THR A 713 72.64 34.27 -73.72
C THR A 713 72.30 32.93 -73.03
N VAL A 714 71.08 32.40 -73.25
CA VAL A 714 70.52 31.22 -72.52
C VAL A 714 69.58 30.35 -73.39
N ALA A 715 68.66 29.59 -72.77
CA ALA A 715 67.69 28.71 -73.43
C ALA A 715 66.20 29.09 -73.13
N ASP A 716 65.24 28.70 -73.97
CA ASP A 716 63.79 28.87 -73.75
C ASP A 716 63.32 27.74 -72.85
N GLY A 717 62.67 28.10 -71.75
CA GLY A 717 62.56 27.19 -70.60
C GLY A 717 63.71 27.32 -69.60
N ALA A 718 64.81 28.03 -69.92
CA ALA A 718 65.91 28.26 -68.99
C ALA A 718 65.95 29.68 -68.44
N ALA A 719 66.27 29.76 -67.15
CA ALA A 719 66.63 30.96 -66.42
C ALA A 719 67.90 31.64 -66.96
N VAL A 720 68.07 32.92 -66.63
CA VAL A 720 69.34 33.65 -66.77
C VAL A 720 69.88 33.98 -65.38
N GLU A 721 71.19 33.85 -65.16
CA GLU A 721 71.77 34.15 -63.85
C GLU A 721 71.79 35.66 -63.56
N LYS A 722 71.44 36.04 -62.33
CA LYS A 722 71.45 37.44 -61.87
C LYS A 722 72.88 37.99 -61.80
N PRO A 723 73.14 39.24 -62.24
CA PRO A 723 74.40 39.93 -61.96
C PRO A 723 74.77 39.87 -60.47
N SER A 724 76.02 39.53 -60.16
CA SER A 724 76.47 39.20 -58.79
C SER A 724 76.69 40.39 -57.86
N ALA A 725 76.33 41.60 -58.29
CA ALA A 725 76.28 42.81 -57.50
C ALA A 725 75.10 43.67 -57.97
N ASP A 726 74.34 44.20 -57.03
CA ASP A 726 73.21 45.09 -57.29
C ASP A 726 73.66 46.56 -57.36
N PRO A 727 73.06 47.40 -58.22
CA PRO A 727 73.37 48.82 -58.31
C PRO A 727 72.84 49.59 -57.09
N VAL A 728 73.32 50.83 -56.90
CA VAL A 728 72.94 51.70 -55.77
C VAL A 728 72.50 53.09 -56.25
N LYS A 729 71.51 53.69 -55.56
CA LYS A 729 70.92 55.01 -55.85
C LYS A 729 70.47 55.64 -54.51
N ASP A 730 70.99 56.81 -54.15
CA ASP A 730 70.72 57.42 -52.84
C ASP A 730 69.21 57.74 -52.66
N GLY A 731 68.64 57.33 -51.52
CA GLY A 731 67.26 57.60 -51.14
C GLY A 731 66.21 56.58 -51.60
N PHE A 732 66.62 55.57 -52.38
CA PHE A 732 65.74 54.52 -52.91
C PHE A 732 66.31 53.13 -52.61
N THR A 733 65.44 52.15 -52.41
CA THR A 733 65.84 50.73 -52.38
C THR A 733 65.90 50.21 -53.82
N PHE A 734 66.96 49.47 -54.16
CA PHE A 734 67.00 48.70 -55.41
C PHE A 734 66.04 47.52 -55.29
N THR A 735 64.96 47.49 -56.07
CA THR A 735 63.91 46.46 -55.98
C THR A 735 64.09 45.30 -56.94
N GLY A 736 65.00 45.42 -57.92
CA GLY A 736 65.32 44.36 -58.85
C GLY A 736 65.72 44.88 -60.22
N TRP A 737 66.03 43.98 -61.14
CA TRP A 737 66.04 44.31 -62.56
C TRP A 737 64.62 44.12 -63.10
N MET A 738 64.19 44.89 -64.09
CA MET A 738 62.79 45.02 -64.52
C MET A 738 62.66 44.80 -66.03
N LEU A 739 61.76 43.94 -66.47
CA LEU A 739 61.38 43.78 -67.88
C LEU A 739 60.07 44.55 -68.12
N ASP A 740 60.05 45.47 -69.09
CA ASP A 740 58.85 46.25 -69.46
C ASP A 740 58.09 46.81 -68.24
N ASP A 741 58.83 47.50 -67.36
CA ASP A 741 58.39 48.11 -66.09
C ASP A 741 57.86 47.14 -64.99
N ALA A 742 58.05 45.82 -65.13
CA ALA A 742 57.74 44.81 -64.11
C ALA A 742 58.99 44.08 -63.60
N ALA A 743 59.04 43.73 -62.31
CA ALA A 743 60.19 43.06 -61.70
C ALA A 743 60.50 41.73 -62.38
N TYR A 744 61.72 41.61 -62.90
CA TYR A 744 62.17 40.45 -63.65
C TYR A 744 62.65 39.35 -62.70
N ASP A 745 61.85 38.31 -62.59
CA ASP A 745 62.24 37.05 -61.98
C ASP A 745 63.33 36.36 -62.81
N PHE A 746 64.51 36.21 -62.22
CA PHE A 746 65.66 35.55 -62.85
C PHE A 746 65.48 34.03 -62.97
N THR A 747 64.55 33.44 -62.23
CA THR A 747 64.17 32.03 -62.41
C THR A 747 63.21 31.84 -63.59
N ALA A 748 62.59 32.92 -64.08
CA ALA A 748 61.65 32.85 -65.19
C ALA A 748 62.34 32.38 -66.49
N PRO A 749 61.71 31.46 -67.25
CA PRO A 749 62.27 30.97 -68.49
C PRO A 749 62.34 32.07 -69.55
N VAL A 750 63.53 32.33 -70.09
CA VAL A 750 63.74 33.37 -71.13
C VAL A 750 63.14 32.90 -72.46
N LYS A 751 61.93 33.36 -72.81
CA LYS A 751 61.20 32.95 -74.05
C LYS A 751 61.24 33.97 -75.19
N GLY A 752 62.17 34.92 -75.14
CA GLY A 752 62.42 35.96 -76.13
C GLY A 752 63.76 36.66 -75.84
N ASP A 753 64.25 37.49 -76.76
CA ASP A 753 65.40 38.36 -76.44
C ASP A 753 64.95 39.52 -75.51
N LEU A 754 65.60 39.68 -74.34
CA LEU A 754 65.15 40.59 -73.26
C LEU A 754 66.07 41.78 -72.98
N LEU A 755 65.49 42.85 -72.41
CA LEU A 755 66.19 44.01 -71.84
C LEU A 755 65.65 44.31 -70.44
N LEU A 756 66.55 44.40 -69.44
CA LEU A 756 66.21 44.43 -68.03
C LEU A 756 66.81 45.68 -67.36
N VAL A 757 65.95 46.56 -66.84
CA VAL A 757 66.30 47.91 -66.33
C VAL A 757 66.21 47.95 -64.81
N ALA A 758 67.09 48.62 -64.08
CA ALA A 758 67.03 48.67 -62.62
C ALA A 758 65.77 49.37 -62.09
N GLY A 759 65.03 48.66 -61.22
CA GLY A 759 63.90 49.15 -60.45
C GLY A 759 64.33 49.81 -59.14
N TRP A 760 63.60 50.86 -58.76
CA TRP A 760 63.89 51.71 -57.61
C TRP A 760 62.60 52.09 -56.89
N GLU A 761 62.54 51.84 -55.59
CA GLU A 761 61.36 52.14 -54.76
C GLU A 761 61.71 53.14 -53.66
N GLU A 762 60.84 54.12 -53.46
CA GLU A 762 60.97 55.14 -52.41
C GLU A 762 60.54 54.51 -51.07
N VAL A 763 61.26 54.77 -49.99
CA VAL A 763 61.09 54.00 -48.73
C VAL A 763 59.82 54.43 -47.98
N GLU A 764 58.72 53.72 -48.23
CA GLU A 764 57.51 53.79 -47.40
C GLU A 764 57.70 53.08 -46.05
N VAL A 765 56.96 53.52 -45.03
CA VAL A 765 56.86 52.83 -43.73
C VAL A 765 55.78 51.75 -43.79
N PRO A 766 56.07 50.48 -43.44
CA PRO A 766 55.06 49.42 -43.44
C PRO A 766 53.89 49.74 -42.51
N LEU A 767 52.74 49.10 -42.78
CA LEU A 767 51.65 48.96 -41.83
C LEU A 767 51.55 47.50 -41.39
N HIS A 768 51.15 47.26 -40.14
CA HIS A 768 50.95 45.93 -39.57
C HIS A 768 49.54 45.77 -39.01
N THR A 769 48.97 44.60 -39.24
CA THR A 769 47.67 44.16 -38.72
C THR A 769 47.80 43.69 -37.28
N VAL A 770 47.07 44.30 -36.36
CA VAL A 770 46.83 43.75 -35.02
C VAL A 770 45.43 43.16 -34.96
N THR A 771 45.35 41.85 -34.72
CA THR A 771 44.09 41.12 -34.55
C THR A 771 43.86 40.81 -33.07
N PHE A 772 42.67 41.09 -32.56
CA PHE A 772 42.22 40.77 -31.22
C PHE A 772 41.29 39.55 -31.24
N ASP A 773 41.71 38.46 -30.58
CA ASP A 773 40.91 37.27 -30.35
C ASP A 773 40.42 37.21 -28.89
N PRO A 774 39.12 37.41 -28.62
CA PRO A 774 38.57 37.38 -27.27
C PRO A 774 38.54 35.99 -26.62
N ALA A 775 38.92 34.91 -27.32
CA ALA A 775 39.04 33.56 -26.79
C ALA A 775 37.79 33.06 -26.02
N ASN A 776 36.61 33.50 -26.46
CA ASN A 776 35.30 33.24 -25.83
C ASN A 776 34.22 32.85 -26.86
N GLY A 777 34.61 32.56 -28.11
CA GLY A 777 33.68 32.25 -29.21
C GLY A 777 33.06 33.46 -29.93
N SER A 778 33.36 34.69 -29.50
CA SER A 778 32.98 35.91 -30.23
C SER A 778 33.91 36.14 -31.43
N ALA A 779 33.41 36.84 -32.45
CA ALA A 779 34.21 37.20 -33.62
C ALA A 779 35.42 38.09 -33.26
N THR A 780 36.54 37.87 -33.95
CA THR A 780 37.76 38.68 -33.81
C THR A 780 37.56 40.09 -34.38
N THR A 781 38.42 41.03 -33.99
CA THR A 781 38.49 42.38 -34.60
C THR A 781 39.93 42.73 -34.94
N ALA A 782 40.16 43.51 -35.99
CA ALA A 782 41.50 43.85 -36.46
C ALA A 782 41.65 45.34 -36.79
N ILE A 783 42.83 45.90 -36.52
CA ILE A 783 43.20 47.29 -36.81
C ILE A 783 44.62 47.38 -37.38
N GLN A 784 44.90 48.45 -38.14
CA GLN A 784 46.19 48.70 -38.77
C GLN A 784 46.96 49.78 -37.99
N VAL A 785 48.26 49.58 -37.79
CA VAL A 785 49.21 50.55 -37.20
C VAL A 785 50.49 50.62 -38.03
N ALA A 786 51.28 51.69 -37.92
CA ALA A 786 52.54 51.81 -38.64
C ALA A 786 53.68 51.01 -38.00
N ASP A 787 54.70 50.66 -38.78
CA ASP A 787 55.91 50.00 -38.30
C ASP A 787 56.60 50.83 -37.21
N GLY A 788 56.72 50.24 -36.03
CA GLY A 788 57.28 50.87 -34.84
C GLY A 788 56.28 51.64 -33.97
N ASP A 789 55.04 51.87 -34.43
CA ASP A 789 53.99 52.48 -33.60
C ASP A 789 53.36 51.43 -32.65
N PRO A 790 52.97 51.82 -31.42
CA PRO A 790 52.22 50.96 -30.52
C PRO A 790 50.73 50.92 -30.86
N VAL A 791 50.09 49.78 -30.62
CA VAL A 791 48.64 49.62 -30.84
C VAL A 791 47.82 50.07 -29.61
N GLY A 792 46.64 50.64 -29.86
CA GLY A 792 45.70 51.02 -28.80
C GLY A 792 45.03 49.82 -28.14
N GLU A 793 44.88 49.89 -26.82
CA GLU A 793 44.17 48.88 -26.02
C GLU A 793 42.65 48.88 -26.35
N PRO A 794 42.04 47.73 -26.67
CA PRO A 794 40.61 47.61 -26.93
C PRO A 794 39.82 47.59 -25.61
N ALA A 795 38.49 47.60 -25.68
CA ALA A 795 37.67 47.35 -24.50
C ALA A 795 37.76 45.87 -24.07
N ASP A 796 37.81 45.64 -22.75
CA ASP A 796 37.86 44.30 -22.16
C ASP A 796 36.73 43.40 -22.67
N PRO A 797 37.02 42.17 -23.15
CA PRO A 797 35.99 41.21 -23.50
C PRO A 797 35.26 40.70 -22.24
N ILE A 798 34.06 40.16 -22.42
CA ILE A 798 33.26 39.55 -21.35
C ILE A 798 33.10 38.05 -21.63
N ARG A 799 33.22 37.22 -20.59
CA ARG A 799 33.01 35.76 -20.62
C ARG A 799 32.46 35.32 -19.27
N ASP A 800 31.22 34.84 -19.24
CA ASP A 800 30.55 34.48 -17.99
C ASP A 800 31.31 33.36 -17.25
N GLY A 801 31.52 33.53 -15.94
CA GLY A 801 32.30 32.63 -15.09
C GLY A 801 33.82 32.88 -15.06
N PHE A 802 34.35 33.83 -15.83
CA PHE A 802 35.78 34.11 -15.94
C PHE A 802 36.10 35.59 -15.66
N THR A 803 37.27 35.85 -15.07
CA THR A 803 37.88 37.19 -14.98
C THR A 803 38.84 37.36 -16.15
N PHE A 804 38.73 38.48 -16.87
CA PHE A 804 39.71 38.86 -17.88
C PHE A 804 41.02 39.29 -17.22
N GLU A 805 42.14 38.67 -17.59
CA GLU A 805 43.48 38.97 -17.03
C GLU A 805 44.35 39.85 -17.93
N GLY A 806 43.96 40.03 -19.19
CA GLY A 806 44.68 40.84 -20.17
C GLY A 806 44.90 40.14 -21.51
N TRP A 807 45.57 40.85 -22.42
CA TRP A 807 45.91 40.37 -23.75
C TRP A 807 47.32 39.75 -23.78
N THR A 808 47.50 38.67 -24.54
CA THR A 808 48.80 38.00 -24.71
C THR A 808 49.22 37.91 -26.17
N LEU A 809 50.52 37.98 -26.42
CA LEU A 809 51.15 37.65 -27.70
C LEU A 809 51.98 36.37 -27.51
N ASN A 810 51.69 35.34 -28.30
CA ASN A 810 52.37 34.03 -28.21
C ASN A 810 52.42 33.46 -26.76
N GLY A 811 51.35 33.65 -25.99
CA GLY A 811 51.23 33.19 -24.60
C GLY A 811 51.98 34.02 -23.56
N SER A 812 52.58 35.17 -23.94
CA SER A 812 53.20 36.12 -23.01
C SER A 812 52.36 37.39 -22.88
N PRO A 813 52.18 37.98 -21.68
CA PRO A 813 51.42 39.22 -21.49
C PRO A 813 51.93 40.35 -22.39
N TYR A 814 51.03 40.97 -23.15
CA TYR A 814 51.35 42.03 -24.09
C TYR A 814 51.11 43.41 -23.46
N ALA A 815 52.08 44.30 -23.55
CA ALA A 815 51.95 45.68 -23.08
C ALA A 815 51.64 46.60 -24.27
N PHE A 816 50.54 47.35 -24.21
CA PHE A 816 50.11 48.29 -25.26
C PHE A 816 51.02 49.51 -25.50
N THR A 817 52.17 49.57 -24.81
CA THR A 817 53.27 50.49 -25.14
C THR A 817 54.34 49.86 -26.03
N THR A 818 54.15 48.61 -26.47
CA THR A 818 55.12 47.87 -27.30
C THR A 818 54.96 48.24 -28.77
N PRO A 819 56.03 48.66 -29.46
CA PRO A 819 56.03 48.84 -30.92
C PRO A 819 55.54 47.59 -31.66
N VAL A 820 54.69 47.76 -32.66
CA VAL A 820 54.30 46.69 -33.59
C VAL A 820 55.21 46.74 -34.81
N THR A 821 55.91 45.64 -35.10
CA THR A 821 56.88 45.54 -36.22
C THR A 821 56.67 44.27 -37.08
N ALA A 822 55.49 43.68 -36.98
CA ALA A 822 54.97 42.56 -37.75
C ALA A 822 53.45 42.45 -37.49
N ASP A 823 52.71 41.79 -38.37
CA ASP A 823 51.33 41.36 -38.08
C ASP A 823 51.31 40.47 -36.82
N ILE A 824 50.40 40.78 -35.88
CA ILE A 824 50.29 40.09 -34.59
C ILE A 824 48.84 39.78 -34.23
N THR A 825 48.63 38.60 -33.62
CA THR A 825 47.36 38.24 -32.97
C THR A 825 47.53 38.31 -31.47
N LEU A 826 46.72 39.13 -30.83
CA LEU A 826 46.61 39.28 -29.39
C LEU A 826 45.41 38.47 -28.89
N VAL A 827 45.68 37.51 -28.00
CA VAL A 827 44.68 36.56 -27.49
C VAL A 827 44.36 36.86 -26.03
N ALA A 828 43.07 36.98 -25.72
CA ALA A 828 42.58 37.24 -24.37
C ALA A 828 42.87 36.08 -23.41
N THR A 829 43.41 36.40 -22.24
CA THR A 829 43.66 35.44 -21.16
C THR A 829 42.63 35.58 -20.05
N TRP A 830 42.24 34.44 -19.48
CA TRP A 830 41.08 34.30 -18.61
C TRP A 830 41.44 33.47 -17.37
N ALA A 831 41.22 34.02 -16.18
CA ALA A 831 41.18 33.24 -14.94
C ALA A 831 39.75 32.75 -14.68
N GLU A 832 39.58 31.50 -14.29
CA GLU A 832 38.31 31.01 -13.75
C GLU A 832 37.97 31.78 -12.46
N ILE A 833 36.72 32.23 -12.32
CA ILE A 833 36.25 32.77 -11.04
C ILE A 833 36.11 31.56 -10.10
N PRO A 834 36.89 31.47 -9.00
CA PRO A 834 36.89 30.29 -8.17
C PRO A 834 35.54 30.17 -7.45
N VAL A 835 34.73 29.20 -7.87
CA VAL A 835 33.51 28.81 -7.18
C VAL A 835 33.92 28.23 -5.83
N VAL A 836 33.81 29.03 -4.77
CA VAL A 836 34.04 28.55 -3.40
C VAL A 836 32.94 27.55 -3.08
N THR A 837 33.28 26.27 -3.07
CA THR A 837 32.42 25.24 -2.52
C THR A 837 32.81 24.94 -1.08
N TYR A 838 31.81 24.55 -0.29
CA TYR A 838 31.99 24.01 1.05
C TYR A 838 31.56 22.56 1.08
N THR A 839 32.29 21.77 1.86
CA THR A 839 32.03 20.35 2.08
C THR A 839 30.98 20.20 3.17
N VAL A 840 29.80 19.71 2.80
CA VAL A 840 28.79 19.25 3.75
C VAL A 840 28.99 17.75 3.93
N THR A 841 29.52 17.37 5.10
CA THR A 841 29.73 15.97 5.49
C THR A 841 28.53 15.49 6.29
N PHE A 842 28.00 14.32 5.93
CA PHE A 842 26.92 13.65 6.63
C PHE A 842 27.50 12.46 7.40
N ASP A 843 27.56 12.60 8.72
CA ASP A 843 28.03 11.55 9.63
C ASP A 843 26.81 10.81 10.22
N PRO A 844 26.55 9.55 9.84
CA PRO A 844 25.39 8.82 10.32
C PRO A 844 25.52 8.34 11.78
N ASP A 845 26.55 8.73 12.54
CA ASP A 845 26.82 8.27 13.92
C ASP A 845 26.59 6.76 14.06
N ASN A 846 27.48 5.98 13.43
CA ASN A 846 27.46 4.51 13.39
C ASN A 846 26.26 3.89 12.62
N GLY A 847 25.38 4.68 11.99
CA GLY A 847 24.26 4.22 11.14
C GLY A 847 24.58 4.07 9.64
N GLY A 848 25.80 3.66 9.29
CA GLY A 848 26.26 3.48 7.91
C GLY A 848 27.61 4.16 7.61
N ASP A 849 27.94 4.25 6.33
CA ASP A 849 29.12 4.99 5.84
C ASP A 849 28.88 6.50 5.80
N THR A 850 29.92 7.29 6.06
CA THR A 850 29.88 8.75 5.89
C THR A 850 29.83 9.11 4.40
N PHE A 851 28.99 10.07 4.02
CA PHE A 851 29.03 10.66 2.67
C PHE A 851 29.19 12.18 2.76
N SER A 852 29.54 12.82 1.64
CA SER A 852 29.62 14.28 1.56
C SER A 852 29.15 14.80 0.21
N GLN A 853 28.80 16.09 0.18
CA GLN A 853 28.53 16.84 -1.04
C GLN A 853 29.29 18.17 -1.02
N GLN A 854 29.58 18.72 -2.20
CA GLN A 854 30.05 20.08 -2.36
C GLN A 854 28.84 21.00 -2.60
N VAL A 855 28.76 22.10 -1.85
CA VAL A 855 27.70 23.12 -1.96
C VAL A 855 28.36 24.46 -2.25
N ILE A 856 27.83 25.23 -3.21
CA ILE A 856 28.38 26.55 -3.54
C ILE A 856 28.15 27.51 -2.34
N ALA A 857 29.13 28.35 -2.03
CA ALA A 857 29.06 29.31 -0.93
C ALA A 857 27.84 30.24 -1.05
N GLY A 858 26.90 30.13 -0.11
CA GLY A 858 25.64 30.86 -0.10
C GLY A 858 24.43 30.07 -0.63
N GLU A 859 24.62 28.89 -1.20
CA GLU A 859 23.54 27.96 -1.56
C GLU A 859 23.19 27.01 -0.41
N THR A 860 22.04 26.34 -0.52
CA THR A 860 21.51 25.40 0.46
C THR A 860 22.03 23.97 0.23
N ALA A 861 22.33 23.25 1.31
CA ALA A 861 22.65 21.82 1.22
C ALA A 861 21.42 21.00 0.77
N ALA A 862 21.65 19.99 -0.07
CA ALA A 862 20.62 19.02 -0.44
C ALA A 862 20.53 17.91 0.62
N ARG A 863 19.34 17.74 1.22
CA ARG A 863 19.06 16.63 2.15
C ARG A 863 19.24 15.28 1.43
N PRO A 864 19.90 14.26 2.03
CA PRO A 864 19.92 12.92 1.45
C PRO A 864 18.51 12.37 1.23
N GLY A 865 18.32 11.68 0.11
CA GLY A 865 17.04 11.11 -0.30
C GLY A 865 16.64 9.81 0.41
N ALA A 866 17.55 9.23 1.20
CA ALA A 866 17.28 8.16 2.14
C ALA A 866 17.85 8.56 3.51
N ASP A 867 17.14 8.20 4.57
CA ASP A 867 17.61 8.40 5.94
C ASP A 867 18.58 7.26 6.32
N PRO A 868 19.62 7.55 7.12
CA PRO A 868 20.56 6.52 7.56
C PRO A 868 19.84 5.47 8.43
N THR A 869 20.41 4.28 8.55
CA THR A 869 19.81 3.18 9.32
C THR A 869 20.80 2.62 10.35
N ARG A 870 20.36 2.57 11.60
CA ARG A 870 21.15 2.09 12.74
C ARG A 870 20.35 1.03 13.47
N GLU A 871 20.90 -0.18 13.59
CA GLU A 871 20.22 -1.32 14.20
C GLU A 871 19.81 -1.01 15.64
N GLY A 872 18.51 -1.12 15.94
CA GLY A 872 17.94 -0.77 17.25
C GLY A 872 17.71 0.73 17.50
N TYR A 873 17.78 1.60 16.48
CA TYR A 873 17.52 3.04 16.62
C TYR A 873 16.63 3.60 15.50
N VAL A 874 15.83 4.61 15.83
CA VAL A 874 15.06 5.45 14.89
C VAL A 874 15.84 6.73 14.63
N PHE A 875 15.95 7.12 13.36
CA PHE A 875 16.58 8.38 12.95
C PHE A 875 15.66 9.56 13.27
N THR A 876 16.17 10.56 13.99
CA THR A 876 15.39 11.74 14.42
C THR A 876 15.72 13.03 13.66
N GLY A 877 16.68 12.99 12.73
CA GLY A 877 17.04 14.11 11.86
C GLY A 877 18.54 14.42 11.83
N TRP A 878 18.93 15.34 10.95
CA TRP A 878 20.32 15.82 10.86
C TRP A 878 20.56 16.98 11.83
N THR A 879 21.68 16.98 12.53
CA THR A 879 22.03 18.01 13.52
C THR A 879 23.37 18.68 13.21
N LEU A 880 23.45 20.00 13.43
CA LEU A 880 24.69 20.77 13.39
C LEU A 880 24.99 21.28 14.81
N ASN A 881 26.14 20.89 15.36
CA ASN A 881 26.53 21.20 16.75
C ASN A 881 25.47 20.80 17.81
N GLY A 882 24.69 19.74 17.54
CA GLY A 882 23.63 19.25 18.45
C GLY A 882 22.28 19.97 18.36
N ALA A 883 22.12 20.94 17.44
CA ALA A 883 20.81 21.52 17.10
C ALA A 883 20.32 20.95 15.77
N ALA A 884 19.01 20.77 15.59
CA ALA A 884 18.43 20.31 14.32
C ALA A 884 18.77 21.26 13.17
N TYR A 885 19.19 20.71 12.03
CA TYR A 885 19.62 21.49 10.86
C TYR A 885 18.47 21.70 9.87
N ASP A 886 18.16 22.96 9.58
CA ASP A 886 17.23 23.34 8.51
C ASP A 886 17.97 23.40 7.17
N PHE A 887 17.57 22.57 6.21
CA PHE A 887 18.15 22.53 4.87
C PHE A 887 17.85 23.77 4.02
N ALA A 888 16.94 24.66 4.45
CA ALA A 888 16.81 26.00 3.89
C ALA A 888 17.97 26.96 4.31
N THR A 889 18.88 26.52 5.18
CA THR A 889 20.05 27.30 5.62
C THR A 889 21.15 27.28 4.55
N ALA A 890 21.62 28.46 4.17
CA ALA A 890 22.75 28.65 3.26
C ALA A 890 24.09 28.24 3.90
N VAL A 891 24.90 27.47 3.16
CA VAL A 891 26.20 26.97 3.60
C VAL A 891 27.27 28.04 3.39
N SER A 892 28.03 28.35 4.45
CA SER A 892 29.03 29.43 4.48
C SER A 892 30.39 29.03 5.09
N ALA A 893 30.56 27.74 5.40
CA ALA A 893 31.79 27.08 5.82
C ALA A 893 31.62 25.57 5.61
N ASP A 894 32.72 24.80 5.65
CA ASP A 894 32.64 23.34 5.78
C ASP A 894 31.86 22.97 7.06
N ILE A 895 30.93 22.03 6.96
CA ILE A 895 30.08 21.60 8.08
C ILE A 895 29.94 20.08 8.12
N THR A 896 29.87 19.53 9.33
CA THR A 896 29.47 18.13 9.56
C THR A 896 28.09 18.11 10.18
N LEU A 897 27.15 17.47 9.49
CA LEU A 897 25.82 17.16 9.97
C LEU A 897 25.83 15.76 10.56
N ILE A 898 25.52 15.63 11.84
CA ILE A 898 25.53 14.36 12.58
C ILE A 898 24.10 13.87 12.75
N ALA A 899 23.86 12.59 12.46
CA ALA A 899 22.56 11.95 12.63
C ALA A 899 22.11 11.90 14.10
N GLY A 900 20.89 12.36 14.35
CA GLY A 900 20.18 12.17 15.61
C GLY A 900 19.55 10.78 15.66
N TRP A 901 19.61 10.14 16.83
CA TRP A 901 19.13 8.78 17.06
C TRP A 901 18.33 8.68 18.36
N GLU A 902 17.17 8.02 18.30
CA GLU A 902 16.39 7.58 19.46
C GLU A 902 16.32 6.05 19.47
N LEU A 903 16.15 5.40 20.62
CA LEU A 903 16.11 3.94 20.69
C LEU A 903 14.86 3.40 19.99
N ALA A 904 15.00 2.45 19.07
CA ALA A 904 13.85 1.81 18.45
C ALA A 904 13.14 0.89 19.46
N PRO A 905 11.80 0.92 19.53
CA PRO A 905 11.07 -0.01 20.39
C PRO A 905 11.19 -1.44 19.83
N VAL A 906 12.06 -2.23 20.45
CA VAL A 906 12.11 -3.69 20.23
C VAL A 906 10.83 -4.30 20.77
N GLY A 907 10.01 -4.85 19.86
CA GLY A 907 8.72 -5.46 20.18
C GLY A 907 8.83 -6.77 20.96
N ASP A 908 7.68 -7.22 21.46
CA ASP A 908 7.57 -8.48 22.21
C ASP A 908 7.81 -9.72 21.33
N HIS A 909 8.31 -10.79 21.95
CA HIS A 909 8.40 -12.13 21.36
C HIS A 909 7.27 -13.03 21.86
N THR A 910 6.88 -13.99 21.02
CA THR A 910 5.83 -14.96 21.30
C THR A 910 6.41 -16.25 21.87
N VAL A 911 6.00 -16.61 23.09
CA VAL A 911 6.31 -17.91 23.72
C VAL A 911 5.08 -18.79 23.62
N THR A 912 5.19 -19.87 22.84
CA THR A 912 4.13 -20.87 22.62
C THR A 912 4.30 -22.05 23.56
N PHE A 913 3.23 -22.54 24.16
CA PHE A 913 3.22 -23.71 25.07
C PHE A 913 2.38 -24.85 24.47
N ASP A 914 3.02 -25.97 24.14
CA ASP A 914 2.38 -27.23 23.70
C ASP A 914 2.30 -28.24 24.87
N PRO A 915 1.11 -28.47 25.46
CA PRO A 915 0.95 -29.34 26.63
C PRO A 915 1.01 -30.85 26.31
N GLN A 916 0.95 -31.28 25.04
CA GLN A 916 0.99 -32.70 24.62
C GLN A 916 0.07 -33.67 25.40
N ASN A 917 -1.06 -33.17 25.90
CA ASN A 917 -2.10 -33.95 26.58
C ASN A 917 -3.41 -34.04 25.75
N GLY A 918 -3.54 -33.24 24.69
CA GLY A 918 -4.73 -33.13 23.84
C GLY A 918 -5.42 -31.76 23.89
N GLU A 919 -4.98 -30.87 24.78
CA GLU A 919 -5.42 -29.48 24.83
C GLU A 919 -4.73 -28.65 23.72
N THR A 920 -5.33 -27.52 23.34
CA THR A 920 -4.74 -26.58 22.37
C THR A 920 -3.54 -25.86 22.97
N ALA A 921 -2.47 -25.70 22.18
CA ALA A 921 -1.37 -24.84 22.54
C ALA A 921 -1.83 -23.38 22.72
N PHE A 922 -1.20 -22.65 23.64
CA PHE A 922 -1.47 -21.24 23.90
C PHE A 922 -0.19 -20.41 23.85
N THR A 923 -0.32 -19.10 23.73
CA THR A 923 0.81 -18.17 23.61
C THR A 923 0.81 -17.11 24.72
N VAL A 924 1.98 -16.56 25.02
CA VAL A 924 2.16 -15.31 25.77
C VAL A 924 3.17 -14.43 25.04
N THR A 925 2.97 -13.11 25.06
CA THR A 925 3.99 -12.15 24.64
C THR A 925 4.94 -11.84 25.79
N VAL A 926 6.22 -11.63 25.48
CA VAL A 926 7.28 -11.30 26.43
C VAL A 926 8.17 -10.21 25.79
N PRO A 927 8.36 -9.04 26.44
CA PRO A 927 9.24 -8.00 25.91
C PRO A 927 10.65 -8.51 25.60
N HIS A 928 11.27 -8.00 24.53
CA HIS A 928 12.58 -8.45 24.05
C HIS A 928 13.64 -8.47 25.18
N GLY A 929 14.20 -9.66 25.47
CA GLY A 929 15.17 -9.89 26.54
C GLY A 929 14.56 -10.16 27.92
N GLY A 930 13.24 -10.06 28.06
CA GLY A 930 12.48 -10.44 29.25
C GLY A 930 12.34 -11.96 29.41
N SER A 931 11.91 -12.40 30.59
CA SER A 931 11.74 -13.81 30.94
C SER A 931 10.26 -14.23 30.89
N ALA A 932 9.95 -15.36 30.26
CA ALA A 932 8.60 -15.92 30.25
C ALA A 932 8.15 -16.36 31.65
N ALA A 933 6.90 -16.07 32.02
CA ALA A 933 6.31 -16.64 33.22
C ALA A 933 6.07 -18.15 33.03
N LYS A 934 6.44 -18.98 34.01
CA LYS A 934 6.09 -20.40 33.99
C LYS A 934 4.57 -20.56 34.16
N PRO A 935 3.86 -21.23 33.22
CA PRO A 935 2.43 -21.48 33.37
C PRO A 935 2.16 -22.57 34.42
N ALA A 936 0.88 -22.84 34.70
CA ALA A 936 0.48 -24.00 35.46
C ALA A 936 0.99 -25.30 34.80
N ASP A 937 1.35 -26.30 35.61
CA ASP A 937 1.78 -27.59 35.11
C ASP A 937 0.58 -28.36 34.52
N PRO A 938 0.64 -28.80 33.24
CA PRO A 938 -0.47 -29.47 32.59
C PRO A 938 -0.75 -30.84 33.23
N ILE A 939 -1.94 -31.39 32.98
CA ILE A 939 -2.37 -32.69 33.51
C ILE A 939 -2.62 -33.68 32.36
N ARG A 940 -2.25 -34.95 32.57
CA ARG A 940 -2.45 -36.06 31.62
C ARG A 940 -2.64 -37.38 32.37
N ASP A 941 -3.81 -38.00 32.24
CA ASP A 941 -4.16 -39.20 33.00
C ASP A 941 -3.14 -40.35 32.82
N GLY A 942 -2.61 -40.85 33.94
CA GLY A 942 -1.62 -41.94 33.97
C GLY A 942 -0.18 -41.52 33.69
N TYR A 943 0.11 -40.22 33.59
CA TYR A 943 1.46 -39.68 33.40
C TYR A 943 1.76 -38.56 34.39
N SER A 944 2.94 -38.58 35.01
CA SER A 944 3.48 -37.45 35.76
C SER A 944 4.14 -36.46 34.79
N PHE A 945 3.88 -35.15 34.97
CA PHE A 945 4.55 -34.09 34.21
C PHE A 945 6.02 -33.94 34.65
N THR A 946 6.95 -33.83 33.70
CA THR A 946 8.40 -33.78 33.99
C THR A 946 9.07 -32.43 33.70
N GLY A 947 8.36 -31.49 33.07
CA GLY A 947 8.84 -30.13 32.81
C GLY A 947 8.54 -29.63 31.39
N TRP A 948 8.77 -28.34 31.17
CA TRP A 948 8.73 -27.73 29.84
C TRP A 948 10.11 -27.84 29.17
N THR A 949 10.11 -28.09 27.85
CA THR A 949 11.35 -28.26 27.08
C THR A 949 11.39 -27.37 25.84
N LEU A 950 12.54 -26.77 25.55
CA LEU A 950 12.82 -26.08 24.29
C LEU A 950 13.70 -27.00 23.44
N SER A 951 13.25 -27.35 22.24
CA SER A 951 13.97 -28.26 21.33
C SER A 951 14.38 -29.61 21.96
N GLY A 952 13.63 -30.08 22.97
CA GLY A 952 13.90 -31.32 23.71
C GLY A 952 14.86 -31.20 24.90
N ALA A 953 15.39 -30.02 25.20
CA ALA A 953 16.16 -29.75 26.42
C ALA A 953 15.27 -29.04 27.48
N PRO A 954 15.42 -29.32 28.79
CA PRO A 954 14.66 -28.62 29.83
C PRO A 954 14.83 -27.10 29.75
N TYR A 955 13.73 -26.36 29.78
CA TYR A 955 13.74 -24.89 29.68
C TYR A 955 13.81 -24.23 31.05
N ASP A 956 14.74 -23.29 31.23
CA ASP A 956 14.82 -22.43 32.41
C ASP A 956 14.05 -21.13 32.16
N PHE A 957 12.99 -20.91 32.94
CA PHE A 957 12.14 -19.71 32.87
C PHE A 957 12.83 -18.43 33.39
N ALA A 958 14.05 -18.51 33.93
CA ALA A 958 14.89 -17.33 34.15
C ALA A 958 15.64 -16.87 32.87
N SER A 959 15.54 -17.61 31.77
CA SER A 959 16.19 -17.27 30.49
C SER A 959 15.52 -16.08 29.80
N ALA A 960 16.34 -15.19 29.24
CA ALA A 960 15.88 -14.12 28.35
C ALA A 960 15.31 -14.70 27.03
N VAL A 961 14.11 -14.27 26.66
CA VAL A 961 13.48 -14.54 25.37
C VAL A 961 13.98 -13.49 24.38
N VAL A 962 14.63 -13.93 23.29
CA VAL A 962 15.24 -13.05 22.25
C VAL A 962 14.80 -13.44 20.82
N SER A 963 13.80 -14.32 20.73
CA SER A 963 13.08 -14.71 19.53
C SER A 963 11.78 -15.39 19.95
N ASP A 964 10.85 -15.58 19.02
CA ASP A 964 9.74 -16.51 19.23
C ASP A 964 10.27 -17.91 19.54
N ILE A 965 9.61 -18.62 20.47
CA ILE A 965 10.00 -19.97 20.91
C ILE A 965 8.77 -20.84 21.22
N THR A 966 8.91 -22.15 21.04
CA THR A 966 7.89 -23.15 21.41
C THR A 966 8.41 -24.08 22.49
N LEU A 967 7.71 -24.11 23.62
CA LEU A 967 7.98 -24.93 24.78
C LEU A 967 7.03 -26.12 24.82
N VAL A 968 7.57 -27.33 24.97
CA VAL A 968 6.86 -28.61 24.84
C VAL A 968 6.89 -29.38 26.15
N ALA A 969 5.73 -29.87 26.60
CA ALA A 969 5.57 -30.59 27.86
C ALA A 969 6.16 -32.02 27.84
N GLY A 970 6.97 -32.34 28.84
CA GLY A 970 7.52 -33.68 29.10
C GLY A 970 6.64 -34.52 30.03
N TRP A 971 6.64 -35.84 29.81
CA TRP A 971 5.76 -36.81 30.48
C TRP A 971 6.46 -38.14 30.82
N GLU A 972 6.23 -38.69 32.01
CA GLU A 972 6.66 -40.03 32.43
C GLU A 972 5.46 -40.87 32.90
N ALA A 973 5.39 -42.16 32.58
CA ALA A 973 4.20 -42.98 32.81
C ALA A 973 4.16 -43.61 34.22
N GLU A 974 3.02 -43.54 34.90
CA GLU A 974 2.87 -44.03 36.28
C GLU A 974 2.69 -45.56 36.37
N ALA A 975 3.36 -46.18 37.34
CA ALA A 975 3.50 -47.63 37.42
C ALA A 975 2.34 -48.33 38.17
N VAL A 976 1.46 -49.02 37.43
CA VAL A 976 0.33 -49.77 38.00
C VAL A 976 0.78 -51.00 38.81
N VAL A 977 0.55 -50.96 40.12
CA VAL A 977 0.86 -52.08 41.03
C VAL A 977 -0.14 -53.24 40.85
N THR A 978 0.38 -54.45 40.65
CA THR A 978 -0.42 -55.69 40.49
C THR A 978 0.01 -56.79 41.47
N HIS A 979 -0.95 -57.61 41.90
CA HIS A 979 -0.77 -58.73 42.81
C HIS A 979 -1.22 -60.04 42.17
N THR A 980 -0.62 -61.15 42.59
CA THR A 980 -0.89 -62.48 42.05
C THR A 980 -1.80 -63.27 42.98
N VAL A 981 -2.97 -63.69 42.48
CA VAL A 981 -3.83 -64.67 43.13
C VAL A 981 -3.51 -66.06 42.58
N ARG A 982 -3.34 -67.04 43.46
CA ARG A 982 -3.03 -68.44 43.15
C ARG A 982 -4.11 -69.37 43.67
N PHE A 983 -4.40 -70.44 42.94
CA PHE A 983 -5.47 -71.39 43.23
C PHE A 983 -4.90 -72.80 43.35
N ASP A 984 -4.79 -73.31 44.57
CA ASP A 984 -4.31 -74.66 44.88
C ASP A 984 -5.50 -75.61 45.07
N PRO A 985 -5.73 -76.58 44.16
CA PRO A 985 -6.86 -77.51 44.24
C PRO A 985 -6.72 -78.56 45.36
N ALA A 986 -5.60 -78.61 46.10
CA ALA A 986 -5.38 -79.48 47.27
C ALA A 986 -5.69 -80.98 47.04
N ASN A 987 -5.60 -81.42 45.79
CA ASN A 987 -5.88 -82.77 45.31
C ASN A 987 -4.69 -83.41 44.57
N GLY A 988 -3.56 -82.68 44.46
CA GLY A 988 -2.36 -83.09 43.73
C GLY A 988 -2.22 -82.54 42.31
N ALA A 989 -3.23 -81.82 41.79
CA ALA A 989 -3.12 -81.11 40.50
C ALA A 989 -2.40 -79.76 40.64
N SER A 990 -1.88 -79.24 39.52
CA SER A 990 -1.09 -78.01 39.47
C SER A 990 -1.87 -76.76 39.91
N VAL A 991 -1.19 -75.89 40.67
CA VAL A 991 -1.68 -74.56 41.06
C VAL A 991 -1.78 -73.66 39.83
N THR A 992 -2.91 -72.95 39.66
CA THR A 992 -3.09 -71.91 38.63
C THR A 992 -2.96 -70.51 39.24
N GLN A 993 -2.72 -69.47 38.44
CA GLN A 993 -2.56 -68.10 38.95
C GLN A 993 -2.99 -67.01 37.97
N VAL A 994 -3.41 -65.85 38.50
CA VAL A 994 -3.88 -64.67 37.78
C VAL A 994 -3.31 -63.40 38.44
N LYS A 995 -2.96 -62.37 37.65
CA LYS A 995 -2.61 -61.04 38.17
C LYS A 995 -3.84 -60.12 38.21
N VAL A 996 -3.95 -59.32 39.28
CA VAL A 996 -5.04 -58.37 39.54
C VAL A 996 -4.41 -57.04 39.98
N ALA A 997 -5.00 -55.90 39.60
CA ALA A 997 -4.54 -54.59 40.10
C ALA A 997 -4.76 -54.46 41.62
N HIS A 998 -3.92 -53.68 42.30
CA HIS A 998 -4.06 -53.47 43.75
C HIS A 998 -5.44 -52.86 44.09
N GLY A 999 -6.19 -53.57 44.94
CA GLY A 999 -7.57 -53.20 45.30
C GLY A 999 -8.66 -53.76 44.37
N GLY A 1000 -8.30 -54.36 43.23
CA GLY A 1000 -9.25 -55.07 42.36
C GLY A 1000 -9.69 -56.42 42.94
N THR A 1001 -10.86 -56.91 42.53
CA THR A 1001 -11.35 -58.25 42.91
C THR A 1001 -10.88 -59.32 41.91
N VAL A 1002 -10.96 -60.60 42.31
CA VAL A 1002 -10.58 -61.74 41.46
C VAL A 1002 -11.81 -62.60 41.14
N ALA A 1003 -11.92 -63.07 39.90
CA ALA A 1003 -13.01 -63.97 39.51
C ALA A 1003 -12.86 -65.35 40.16
N ARG A 1004 -13.99 -65.99 40.52
CA ARG A 1004 -14.00 -67.36 41.03
C ARG A 1004 -13.67 -68.36 39.92
N PRO A 1005 -12.65 -69.23 40.07
CA PRO A 1005 -12.38 -70.29 39.12
C PRO A 1005 -13.40 -71.43 39.25
N ALA A 1006 -13.45 -72.32 38.26
CA ALA A 1006 -14.23 -73.54 38.32
C ALA A 1006 -13.82 -74.41 39.53
N ASP A 1007 -14.79 -75.12 40.09
CA ASP A 1007 -14.56 -75.95 41.28
C ASP A 1007 -13.76 -77.22 40.93
N PRO A 1008 -12.71 -77.56 41.70
CA PRO A 1008 -11.90 -78.75 41.46
C PRO A 1008 -12.66 -80.04 41.83
N VAL A 1009 -12.16 -81.18 41.36
CA VAL A 1009 -12.70 -82.51 41.65
C VAL A 1009 -11.66 -83.38 42.37
N ARG A 1010 -12.10 -84.23 43.31
CA ARG A 1010 -11.27 -85.19 44.04
C ARG A 1010 -12.10 -86.43 44.37
N GLU A 1011 -11.67 -87.60 43.92
CA GLU A 1011 -12.41 -88.85 44.11
C GLU A 1011 -12.58 -89.20 45.61
N GLY A 1012 -13.79 -89.58 46.02
CA GLY A 1012 -14.15 -89.90 47.41
C GLY A 1012 -14.42 -88.68 48.32
N PHE A 1013 -14.28 -87.45 47.81
CA PHE A 1013 -14.49 -86.22 48.57
C PHE A 1013 -15.46 -85.26 47.85
N THR A 1014 -16.22 -84.49 48.64
CA THR A 1014 -17.00 -83.34 48.17
C THR A 1014 -16.19 -82.07 48.35
N PHE A 1015 -16.11 -81.22 47.33
CA PHE A 1015 -15.52 -79.88 47.43
C PHE A 1015 -16.39 -78.98 48.32
N THR A 1016 -15.78 -78.25 49.25
CA THR A 1016 -16.51 -77.40 50.22
C THR A 1016 -16.28 -75.90 50.05
N GLY A 1017 -15.45 -75.48 49.10
CA GLY A 1017 -15.17 -74.07 48.80
C GLY A 1017 -13.68 -73.73 48.73
N TRP A 1018 -13.37 -72.55 48.19
CA TRP A 1018 -12.01 -71.99 48.23
C TRP A 1018 -11.77 -71.30 49.58
N THR A 1019 -10.58 -71.52 50.16
CA THR A 1019 -10.23 -70.99 51.48
C THR A 1019 -8.94 -70.15 51.44
N ARG A 1020 -8.85 -69.10 52.26
CA ARG A 1020 -7.62 -68.35 52.53
C ARG A 1020 -7.25 -68.59 53.99
N LEU A 1021 -6.06 -69.15 54.23
CA LEU A 1021 -5.58 -69.49 55.59
C LEU A 1021 -6.57 -70.34 56.41
N GLY A 1022 -7.35 -71.21 55.75
CA GLY A 1022 -8.35 -72.10 56.37
C GLY A 1022 -9.76 -71.51 56.56
N ALA A 1023 -9.97 -70.21 56.34
CA ALA A 1023 -11.29 -69.60 56.31
C ALA A 1023 -11.85 -69.53 54.86
N ALA A 1024 -13.16 -69.68 54.67
CA ALA A 1024 -13.79 -69.56 53.35
C ALA A 1024 -13.53 -68.15 52.75
N TYR A 1025 -13.20 -68.10 51.46
CA TYR A 1025 -12.86 -66.85 50.76
C TYR A 1025 -14.03 -66.29 49.97
N ASP A 1026 -14.36 -65.02 50.22
CA ASP A 1026 -15.31 -64.25 49.41
C ASP A 1026 -14.58 -63.57 48.24
N PHE A 1027 -15.04 -63.86 47.02
CA PHE A 1027 -14.49 -63.34 45.78
C PHE A 1027 -14.84 -61.86 45.52
N ALA A 1028 -15.77 -61.27 46.30
CA ALA A 1028 -15.96 -59.83 46.36
C ALA A 1028 -14.84 -59.09 47.14
N THR A 1029 -13.91 -59.80 47.79
CA THR A 1029 -12.83 -59.19 48.58
C THR A 1029 -11.74 -58.56 47.68
N PRO A 1030 -11.39 -57.27 47.87
CA PRO A 1030 -10.25 -56.64 47.21
C PRO A 1030 -8.90 -57.36 47.43
N VAL A 1031 -8.12 -57.50 46.36
CA VAL A 1031 -6.78 -58.09 46.36
C VAL A 1031 -5.74 -57.00 46.55
N THR A 1032 -5.27 -56.83 47.79
CA THR A 1032 -4.28 -55.80 48.17
C THR A 1032 -2.85 -56.33 48.34
N ALA A 1033 -2.66 -57.65 48.22
CA ALA A 1033 -1.38 -58.36 48.29
C ALA A 1033 -1.45 -59.66 47.46
N ASP A 1034 -0.32 -60.33 47.22
CA ASP A 1034 -0.30 -61.70 46.71
C ASP A 1034 -1.10 -62.65 47.64
N VAL A 1035 -1.91 -63.54 47.06
CA VAL A 1035 -2.79 -64.47 47.80
C VAL A 1035 -2.73 -65.87 47.20
N THR A 1036 -2.65 -66.90 48.04
CA THR A 1036 -2.98 -68.28 47.66
C THR A 1036 -4.30 -68.69 48.30
N LEU A 1037 -5.21 -69.22 47.49
CA LEU A 1037 -6.48 -69.82 47.89
C LEU A 1037 -6.39 -71.34 47.72
N VAL A 1038 -6.87 -72.08 48.71
CA VAL A 1038 -6.71 -73.55 48.80
C VAL A 1038 -8.09 -74.21 48.89
N ALA A 1039 -8.31 -75.27 48.12
CA ALA A 1039 -9.58 -75.99 48.07
C ALA A 1039 -9.87 -76.81 49.34
N GLY A 1040 -11.06 -76.62 49.91
CA GLY A 1040 -11.60 -77.41 51.01
C GLY A 1040 -12.27 -78.71 50.54
N TRP A 1041 -12.15 -79.76 51.34
CA TRP A 1041 -12.62 -81.12 51.03
C TRP A 1041 -13.27 -81.79 52.25
N SER A 1042 -14.39 -82.50 52.03
CA SER A 1042 -15.02 -83.36 53.04
C SER A 1042 -15.20 -84.78 52.50
N ALA A 1043 -14.94 -85.80 53.31
CA ALA A 1043 -15.00 -87.21 52.90
C ALA A 1043 -16.44 -87.73 52.80
N ILE A 1044 -16.74 -88.54 51.78
CA ILE A 1044 -18.06 -89.14 51.59
C ILE A 1044 -18.20 -90.38 52.49
N VAL A 1045 -19.05 -90.29 53.53
CA VAL A 1045 -19.27 -91.38 54.50
C VAL A 1045 -20.53 -92.19 54.15
N ALA A 1046 -20.39 -93.51 54.01
CA ALA A 1046 -21.50 -94.42 53.70
C ALA A 1046 -22.23 -94.92 54.96
N PRO A 1047 -23.58 -95.02 54.96
CA PRO A 1047 -24.36 -95.52 56.10
C PRO A 1047 -24.41 -97.06 56.17
N PRO A 1048 -24.56 -97.66 57.37
CA PRO A 1048 -24.66 -99.11 57.56
C PRO A 1048 -26.08 -99.67 57.33
N VAL A 1049 -26.18 -100.99 57.16
CA VAL A 1049 -27.40 -101.75 56.84
C VAL A 1049 -27.77 -102.69 58.00
N HIS A 1050 -29.06 -102.86 58.34
CA HIS A 1050 -29.76 -104.15 58.58
C HIS A 1050 -31.27 -103.96 58.99
N PRO A 1051 -32.14 -105.02 58.94
CA PRO A 1051 -33.62 -104.92 58.98
C PRO A 1051 -34.27 -105.61 60.22
N PRO A 1052 -35.61 -105.92 60.27
CA PRO A 1052 -36.83 -105.10 60.05
C PRO A 1052 -37.86 -105.21 61.23
N LYS A 1053 -39.00 -104.48 61.18
CA LYS A 1053 -40.22 -104.82 61.97
C LYS A 1053 -41.55 -104.32 61.35
N PRO A 1054 -42.56 -105.20 61.14
CA PRO A 1054 -43.95 -104.86 60.78
C PRO A 1054 -44.95 -105.19 61.94
N PRO A 1055 -46.29 -105.09 61.79
CA PRO A 1055 -47.13 -104.25 60.88
C PRO A 1055 -48.24 -103.44 61.61
N THR A 1056 -48.88 -102.48 60.91
CA THR A 1056 -50.33 -102.22 60.98
C THR A 1056 -50.85 -101.68 59.62
N ILE A 1057 -52.13 -101.90 59.29
CA ILE A 1057 -52.83 -101.73 57.99
C ILE A 1057 -54.27 -101.25 58.31
N GLU A 1058 -55.07 -100.51 57.53
CA GLU A 1058 -55.12 -100.10 56.09
C GLU A 1058 -55.36 -98.55 56.01
N SER A 1059 -55.99 -97.82 55.06
CA SER A 1059 -56.70 -97.96 53.75
C SER A 1059 -56.92 -96.55 53.12
N THR A 1060 -57.30 -96.28 51.86
CA THR A 1060 -57.33 -96.94 50.51
C THR A 1060 -57.68 -95.88 49.43
N GLY A 1061 -57.17 -96.01 48.19
CA GLY A 1061 -57.59 -95.23 47.00
C GLY A 1061 -56.73 -93.97 46.72
N GLY A 1062 -56.44 -93.57 45.47
CA GLY A 1062 -56.91 -94.00 44.13
C GLY A 1062 -57.78 -92.90 43.47
N ASP A 1063 -57.61 -92.46 42.21
CA ASP A 1063 -56.72 -92.91 41.13
C ASP A 1063 -56.41 -91.82 40.07
N ALA A 1064 -55.27 -91.97 39.39
CA ALA A 1064 -54.98 -91.81 37.94
C ALA A 1064 -55.47 -90.62 37.04
N LEU A 1065 -54.49 -90.13 36.24
CA LEU A 1065 -54.49 -89.97 34.75
C LEU A 1065 -54.89 -88.66 33.97
N LEU A 1066 -54.03 -88.39 32.97
CA LEU A 1066 -54.17 -87.71 31.64
C LEU A 1066 -53.91 -86.18 31.45
N PRO A 1067 -53.22 -85.76 30.35
CA PRO A 1067 -52.92 -84.37 29.99
C PRO A 1067 -53.49 -83.90 28.62
N ALA A 1068 -53.39 -82.59 28.34
CA ALA A 1068 -53.49 -81.97 27.00
C ALA A 1068 -52.93 -80.53 27.00
N ALA A 1069 -52.75 -79.80 25.89
CA ALA A 1069 -52.07 -80.08 24.60
C ALA A 1069 -52.07 -78.79 23.74
N LEU A 1070 -50.92 -78.46 23.13
CA LEU A 1070 -50.70 -77.62 21.93
C LEU A 1070 -51.48 -76.29 21.67
N ALA A 1071 -50.69 -75.21 21.57
CA ALA A 1071 -50.75 -74.01 20.71
C ALA A 1071 -51.98 -73.68 19.82
N ALA A 1072 -52.30 -72.37 19.68
CA ALA A 1072 -52.06 -71.61 18.43
C ALA A 1072 -52.41 -70.08 18.49
N ALA A 1073 -51.63 -69.29 17.74
CA ALA A 1073 -52.01 -68.17 16.85
C ALA A 1073 -52.92 -66.99 17.29
N LEU A 1074 -52.29 -65.80 17.32
CA LEU A 1074 -52.65 -64.54 16.62
C LEU A 1074 -53.83 -63.62 17.06
N LEU A 1075 -53.62 -62.34 16.67
CA LEU A 1075 -54.55 -61.24 16.34
C LEU A 1075 -54.89 -60.14 17.37
N LEU A 1076 -55.09 -58.95 16.79
CA LEU A 1076 -55.27 -57.64 17.41
C LEU A 1076 -56.75 -57.35 17.71
N GLY A 1077 -57.02 -56.45 18.66
CA GLY A 1077 -58.34 -55.84 18.84
C GLY A 1077 -58.35 -54.73 19.90
N LEU A 1078 -58.82 -53.53 19.53
CA LEU A 1078 -59.05 -52.42 20.47
C LEU A 1078 -60.43 -52.53 21.12
N GLY A 1079 -60.56 -52.05 22.36
CA GLY A 1079 -61.84 -51.85 23.06
C GLY A 1079 -61.60 -51.20 24.42
N ALA A 1080 -62.45 -50.24 24.82
CA ALA A 1080 -62.20 -49.37 25.97
C ALA A 1080 -63.39 -49.31 26.96
N VAL A 1081 -63.25 -48.49 28.01
CA VAL A 1081 -64.28 -48.03 28.99
C VAL A 1081 -64.56 -49.02 30.15
N ALA A 1082 -64.67 -48.64 31.45
CA ALA A 1082 -64.20 -47.48 32.27
C ALA A 1082 -64.56 -47.74 33.78
N VAL A 1083 -64.52 -46.70 34.64
CA VAL A 1083 -65.23 -46.55 35.96
C VAL A 1083 -64.62 -47.26 37.19
N VAL A 1084 -64.49 -46.70 38.42
CA VAL A 1084 -64.36 -45.30 38.94
C VAL A 1084 -64.00 -45.32 40.45
N ARG A 1085 -63.20 -44.36 40.94
CA ARG A 1085 -63.24 -43.63 42.26
C ARG A 1085 -61.93 -42.83 42.39
N ALA A 1086 -61.88 -41.49 42.45
CA ALA A 1086 -62.56 -40.49 43.30
C ALA A 1086 -62.13 -40.59 44.78
N ARG A 1087 -61.67 -39.54 45.47
CA ARG A 1087 -62.16 -38.13 45.54
C ARG A 1087 -61.04 -37.12 45.97
N ARG A 1088 -60.95 -35.92 45.36
CA ARG A 1088 -61.31 -34.54 45.87
C ARG A 1088 -60.34 -33.85 46.87
N LEU A 1089 -60.12 -32.52 46.85
CA LEU A 1089 -60.42 -31.42 45.88
C LEU A 1089 -59.70 -30.10 46.28
N THR A 1090 -59.40 -29.22 45.29
CA THR A 1090 -59.26 -27.72 45.35
C THR A 1090 -58.27 -27.06 46.33
N LEU A 1091 -57.29 -26.24 45.92
CA LEU A 1091 -57.35 -24.93 45.21
C LEU A 1091 -57.91 -23.74 46.03
N ARG A 1092 -57.02 -22.77 46.33
CA ARG A 1092 -57.17 -21.32 46.04
C ARG A 1092 -55.85 -20.59 46.38
N GLY A 1093 -55.55 -19.53 45.62
CA GLY A 1093 -54.28 -18.81 45.63
C GLY A 1093 -53.83 -18.65 44.18
#